data_AF-A0A9D8R392-F1
#
_entry.id   AF-A0A9D8R392-F1
#
_cell.length_a   1.000
_cell.length_b   1.000
_cell.length_c   1.000
_cell.angle_alpha   90.00
_cell.angle_beta   90.00
_cell.angle_gamma   90.00
#
_symmetry.space_group_name_H-M   'P 1'
#
loop_
_entity.id
_entity.type
_entity.pdbx_description
1 polymer ?
#
loop_
_entity_poly.entity_id
_entity_poly.type
_entity_poly.pdbx_seq_one_letter_code
_entity_poly.pdbx_strand_id
1 'polypeptide(L)'
;MKHKILSLIMLPALLLAGCEKEKPTDEEILSGREVRDISVSYTMDGAAVSSLSFSHNAASHEIDVAVNDEGLRWTLESNREWLKVVSDINKGPGKVSLQVDANESFEARDEATLTFVAGAFRGFTLQASQAASAFVVGQPFSIASKGGSTFTTKVTTKSGTSWDIASEDWITVARGTASTADGLQTTPLTVTVKPDGGNSRFGRVTLSAGSDMEYIDVFQFGTEHKYDGAGNLLLPGSGSTLELTVPRYLVADVDLPAFAEYKLDDSGSGLARLTISFADNLSDCSETRSIAAALKLSNSSASVVPLPGIVQEFIPAHGLVTAKGLKAFADAVASGASTSDWENAGVVVMVEDIDMAGVEGWTGIGTDSKPFKGTFDGKGHSVLNLTKTRSGIFNVCDGAKISNVSLGKGCSIYNNVQEYNNGAWVGGIANKAKATAFSGCSVTGAVEYAGFSNDDSASYAGGIVGWCDSSSSIQNCKMAGRLSISAPTDGDVTLNAGGIAGLNAGRTSSCEMSGTLSFSSGIGKARLGGIMGSLVAGASVENNAYMGTVTLAGTPTYVAIGGLYGVLESDCSFDNATDKSVSLGTIKLNSFSNSATTRIFAGGFAGMAAGGIKLSFKGYEFQTNISFDQTAARIADFILGGGVLGGCDPDAKVAGAVFEDISNLGIYSTEYTTTATPQVRHCYFGGVAGFINGPATFTKCVNNAEIGKITSSAVTPANTKHYSFVMAGIAGVVIGGDASFTGCDNKGKITSNHYSNNVPPDATNGWYTSCIAAGILGAFDYLLESVSGKLTIKDCANGAVLASYRGCTGGIVAFARNAEISSCSNVGDMAVTNSNAAYKGGIACVLGKSSISGCTVKCNLFCSNPASAVQSPGGILSLSSGGGVTVTGCAWYGVMSVNKMDQPFCCGALVSTAEDDTVVSGCKAGGTINGVVLSENNISNYAVGNKLGKVENLSYWGGN
;
A
#
# COMPACT_ATOMS: atom_id res chain seq x y z
N MET A 1 -58.44 35.15 62.93
CA MET A 1 -59.24 34.72 64.10
C MET A 1 -58.49 33.55 64.74
N LYS A 2 -57.89 33.69 65.92
CA LYS A 2 -58.46 33.31 67.24
C LYS A 2 -59.35 32.05 67.12
N HIS A 3 -58.90 30.85 67.50
CA HIS A 3 -58.68 30.30 68.86
C HIS A 3 -59.78 29.29 69.22
N LYS A 4 -59.39 28.24 69.97
CA LYS A 4 -60.18 27.36 70.87
C LYS A 4 -60.79 26.09 70.24
N ILE A 5 -60.90 24.91 70.90
CA ILE A 5 -60.45 24.31 72.17
C ILE A 5 -60.95 22.84 72.14
N LEU A 6 -60.11 21.89 72.56
CA LEU A 6 -60.37 20.77 73.49
C LEU A 6 -61.32 19.58 73.14
N SER A 7 -60.76 18.37 73.37
CA SER A 7 -61.35 17.10 73.93
C SER A 7 -62.35 16.30 73.05
N LEU A 8 -62.41 14.97 72.97
CA LEU A 8 -62.02 13.85 73.86
C LEU A 8 -62.04 12.47 73.10
N ILE A 9 -61.01 11.63 73.30
CA ILE A 9 -60.93 10.14 73.43
C ILE A 9 -62.08 9.21 72.88
N MET A 10 -61.77 8.23 71.99
CA MET A 10 -61.78 6.74 72.22
C MET A 10 -61.81 5.87 70.92
N LEU A 11 -61.10 4.73 71.03
CA LEU A 11 -61.13 3.42 70.30
C LEU A 11 -60.34 3.19 68.98
N PRO A 12 -59.56 2.08 68.89
CA PRO A 12 -58.89 1.63 67.67
C PRO A 12 -59.79 0.66 66.87
N ALA A 13 -59.78 0.79 65.54
CA ALA A 13 -60.41 -0.16 64.63
C ALA A 13 -59.34 -0.82 63.75
N LEU A 14 -59.27 -2.15 63.88
CA LEU A 14 -58.62 -3.09 62.98
C LEU A 14 -59.45 -3.25 61.67
N LEU A 15 -58.83 -3.83 60.63
CA LEU A 15 -59.36 -4.21 59.29
C LEU A 15 -59.24 -3.09 58.23
N LEU A 16 -58.75 -3.30 57.00
CA LEU A 16 -58.50 -4.47 56.16
C LEU A 16 -57.49 -4.05 55.06
N ALA A 17 -56.39 -4.76 54.85
CA ALA A 17 -55.63 -4.66 53.60
C ALA A 17 -56.40 -5.48 52.54
N GLY A 18 -57.07 -4.78 51.63
CA GLY A 18 -57.82 -5.37 50.53
C GLY A 18 -56.89 -6.12 49.58
N CYS A 19 -57.16 -7.41 49.42
CA CYS A 19 -56.64 -8.24 48.34
C CYS A 19 -57.52 -7.99 47.11
N GLU A 20 -57.10 -7.12 46.19
CA GLU A 20 -57.70 -7.08 44.86
C GLU A 20 -57.07 -8.20 44.02
N LYS A 21 -57.84 -9.26 43.80
CA LYS A 21 -57.55 -10.28 42.79
C LYS A 21 -57.80 -9.68 41.40
N GLU A 22 -56.77 -9.55 40.58
CA GLU A 22 -56.97 -9.48 39.13
C GLU A 22 -57.70 -10.75 38.68
N LYS A 23 -58.81 -10.59 37.94
CA LYS A 23 -59.52 -11.72 37.35
C LYS A 23 -58.66 -12.29 36.20
N PRO A 24 -58.41 -13.61 36.16
CA PRO A 24 -57.74 -14.24 35.03
C PRO A 24 -58.54 -14.00 33.75
N THR A 25 -57.85 -13.78 32.63
CA THR A 25 -58.51 -13.72 31.32
C THR A 25 -59.00 -15.11 30.93
N ASP A 26 -60.03 -15.18 30.09
CA ASP A 26 -60.68 -16.45 29.70
C ASP A 26 -59.70 -17.46 29.05
N GLU A 27 -58.52 -17.04 28.60
CA GLU A 27 -57.44 -17.92 28.12
C GLU A 27 -56.68 -18.66 29.24
N GLU A 28 -56.57 -18.11 30.46
CA GLU A 28 -55.81 -18.72 31.55
C GLU A 28 -56.55 -19.89 32.22
N ILE A 29 -57.90 -19.86 32.21
CA ILE A 29 -58.76 -20.91 32.80
C ILE A 29 -58.69 -22.23 32.02
N LEU A 30 -58.36 -22.19 30.72
CA LEU A 30 -58.31 -23.37 29.85
C LEU A 30 -57.01 -24.19 29.95
N SER A 31 -56.03 -23.77 30.77
CA SER A 31 -54.69 -24.41 30.84
C SER A 31 -54.45 -25.31 32.06
N GLY A 32 -55.40 -25.44 33.00
CA GLY A 32 -55.29 -26.38 34.13
C GLY A 32 -54.16 -26.11 35.14
N ARG A 33 -53.60 -24.89 35.18
CA ARG A 33 -52.63 -24.49 36.22
C ARG A 33 -53.36 -24.09 37.50
N GLU A 34 -53.11 -24.82 38.59
CA GLU A 34 -53.50 -24.40 39.94
C GLU A 34 -52.86 -23.05 40.29
N VAL A 35 -53.69 -22.06 40.64
CA VAL A 35 -53.22 -20.81 41.27
C VAL A 35 -52.86 -21.15 42.72
N ARG A 36 -51.56 -21.22 43.02
CA ARG A 36 -51.06 -21.38 44.38
C ARG A 36 -51.03 -20.01 45.08
N ASP A 37 -51.56 -19.92 46.29
CA ASP A 37 -51.43 -18.71 47.11
C ASP A 37 -49.95 -18.45 47.41
N ILE A 38 -49.38 -17.33 46.97
CA ILE A 38 -48.01 -16.93 47.27
C ILE A 38 -48.00 -16.13 48.58
N SER A 39 -47.16 -16.51 49.54
CA SER A 39 -46.87 -15.71 50.74
C SER A 39 -45.39 -15.36 50.78
N VAL A 40 -45.08 -14.08 50.97
CA VAL A 40 -43.71 -13.54 51.08
C VAL A 40 -43.55 -12.88 52.44
N SER A 41 -42.44 -13.15 53.14
CA SER A 41 -42.06 -12.42 54.35
C SER A 41 -40.59 -12.04 54.32
N TYR A 42 -40.29 -10.83 54.80
CA TYR A 42 -38.95 -10.26 54.84
C TYR A 42 -38.38 -10.31 56.25
N THR A 43 -37.12 -10.70 56.35
CA THR A 43 -36.37 -10.76 57.61
C THR A 43 -35.03 -10.06 57.42
N MET A 44 -34.64 -9.21 58.35
CA MET A 44 -33.33 -8.54 58.35
C MET A 44 -32.71 -8.75 59.73
N ASP A 45 -31.44 -9.16 59.77
CA ASP A 45 -30.72 -9.50 61.01
C ASP A 45 -31.48 -10.48 61.93
N GLY A 46 -32.22 -11.42 61.33
CA GLY A 46 -32.99 -12.45 62.05
C GLY A 46 -34.34 -11.99 62.61
N ALA A 47 -34.76 -10.73 62.38
CA ALA A 47 -36.07 -10.21 62.79
C ALA A 47 -36.99 -9.91 61.58
N ALA A 48 -38.28 -10.25 61.69
CA ALA A 48 -39.25 -9.96 60.63
C ALA A 48 -39.46 -8.45 60.48
N VAL A 49 -39.43 -7.94 59.24
CA VAL A 49 -39.52 -6.51 58.93
C VAL A 49 -40.69 -6.20 58.01
N SER A 50 -41.42 -5.12 58.32
CA SER A 50 -42.50 -4.56 57.49
C SER A 50 -42.11 -3.26 56.77
N SER A 51 -40.95 -2.70 57.11
CA SER A 51 -40.31 -1.55 56.48
C SER A 51 -38.81 -1.55 56.81
N LEU A 52 -38.01 -0.88 55.98
CA LEU A 52 -36.58 -0.72 56.18
C LEU A 52 -36.26 0.74 56.50
N SER A 53 -35.38 0.96 57.46
CA SER A 53 -34.88 2.29 57.79
C SER A 53 -33.37 2.27 57.82
N PHE A 54 -32.78 2.98 56.87
CA PHE A 54 -31.33 3.08 56.72
C PHE A 54 -30.85 4.41 57.31
N SER A 55 -29.64 4.40 57.88
CA SER A 55 -28.94 5.63 58.23
C SER A 55 -28.56 6.40 56.96
N HIS A 56 -28.09 7.63 57.11
CA HIS A 56 -27.63 8.44 55.98
C HIS A 56 -26.40 7.85 55.29
N ASN A 57 -25.68 6.92 55.92
CA ASN A 57 -24.48 6.32 55.37
C ASN A 57 -24.76 5.37 54.21
N ALA A 58 -23.80 5.27 53.28
CA ALA A 58 -23.80 4.20 52.31
C ALA A 58 -23.54 2.87 53.03
N ALA A 59 -24.35 1.86 52.74
CA ALA A 59 -24.23 0.56 53.38
C ALA A 59 -24.74 -0.55 52.47
N SER A 60 -24.18 -1.74 52.63
CA SER A 60 -24.74 -2.95 52.06
C SER A 60 -25.49 -3.71 53.15
N HIS A 61 -26.68 -4.17 52.81
CA HIS A 61 -27.55 -4.91 53.72
C HIS A 61 -28.00 -6.21 53.05
N GLU A 62 -28.23 -7.25 53.86
CA GLU A 62 -28.76 -8.52 53.38
C GLU A 62 -30.16 -8.72 53.96
N ILE A 63 -31.09 -9.09 53.10
CA ILE A 63 -32.47 -9.40 53.47
C ILE A 63 -32.76 -10.85 53.14
N ASP A 64 -33.21 -11.59 54.14
CA ASP A 64 -33.75 -12.92 53.98
C ASP A 64 -35.22 -12.82 53.56
N VAL A 65 -35.55 -13.43 52.43
CA VAL A 65 -36.92 -13.47 51.90
C VAL A 65 -37.40 -14.91 51.92
N ALA A 66 -38.39 -15.17 52.77
CA ALA A 66 -39.06 -16.46 52.80
C ALA A 66 -40.26 -16.44 51.86
N VAL A 67 -40.35 -17.46 51.03
CA VAL A 67 -41.49 -17.73 50.15
C VAL A 67 -42.02 -19.13 50.44
N ASN A 68 -43.31 -19.37 50.27
CA ASN A 68 -43.94 -20.66 50.57
C ASN A 68 -43.81 -21.71 49.45
N ASP A 69 -43.09 -21.42 48.36
CA ASP A 69 -42.83 -22.35 47.25
C ASP A 69 -41.33 -22.40 46.91
N GLU A 70 -40.70 -23.56 47.14
CA GLU A 70 -39.26 -23.80 46.87
C GLU A 70 -38.90 -23.77 45.36
N GLY A 71 -39.89 -23.85 44.48
CA GLY A 71 -39.74 -23.79 43.03
C GLY A 71 -39.82 -22.38 42.44
N LEU A 72 -40.36 -21.41 43.20
CA LEU A 72 -40.64 -20.06 42.72
C LEU A 72 -39.35 -19.28 42.44
N ARG A 73 -39.22 -18.70 41.24
CA ARG A 73 -38.12 -17.82 40.87
C ARG A 73 -38.52 -16.36 40.98
N TRP A 74 -37.73 -15.56 41.68
CA TRP A 74 -38.10 -14.19 42.02
C TRP A 74 -36.88 -13.26 42.22
N THR A 75 -37.13 -11.96 42.20
CA THR A 75 -36.17 -10.92 42.59
C THR A 75 -36.90 -9.76 43.28
N LEU A 76 -36.15 -8.78 43.80
CA LEU A 76 -36.66 -7.49 44.22
C LEU A 76 -36.31 -6.43 43.19
N GLU A 77 -37.20 -5.46 43.00
CA GLU A 77 -36.94 -4.27 42.20
C GLU A 77 -37.17 -3.01 43.05
N SER A 78 -36.23 -2.06 42.99
CA SER A 78 -36.37 -0.76 43.64
C SER A 78 -36.83 0.30 42.63
N ASN A 79 -37.74 1.18 43.05
CA ASN A 79 -38.17 2.33 42.24
C ASN A 79 -37.28 3.58 42.42
N ARG A 80 -36.24 3.52 43.25
CA ARG A 80 -35.32 4.65 43.48
C ARG A 80 -33.88 4.21 43.22
N GLU A 81 -33.13 5.06 42.54
CA GLU A 81 -31.73 4.79 42.19
C GLU A 81 -30.80 4.68 43.39
N TRP A 82 -31.14 5.32 44.52
CA TRP A 82 -30.33 5.29 45.73
C TRP A 82 -30.35 3.95 46.49
N LEU A 83 -31.30 3.07 46.17
CA LEU A 83 -31.43 1.74 46.76
C LEU A 83 -31.36 0.70 45.65
N LYS A 84 -30.22 0.06 45.48
CA LYS A 84 -29.98 -0.90 44.39
C LYS A 84 -30.08 -2.33 44.90
N VAL A 85 -30.72 -3.19 44.11
CA VAL A 85 -30.76 -4.64 44.37
C VAL A 85 -29.59 -5.27 43.62
N VAL A 86 -28.68 -5.90 44.37
CA VAL A 86 -27.40 -6.44 43.86
C VAL A 86 -27.37 -7.95 44.04
N SER A 87 -28.43 -8.62 43.61
CA SER A 87 -28.54 -10.08 43.65
C SER A 87 -29.19 -10.63 42.38
N ASP A 88 -28.79 -11.81 41.96
CA ASP A 88 -29.40 -12.54 40.84
C ASP A 88 -30.81 -13.06 41.18
N ILE A 89 -31.50 -13.62 40.18
CA ILE A 89 -32.82 -14.25 40.36
C ILE A 89 -32.71 -15.43 41.35
N ASN A 90 -33.41 -15.31 42.47
CA ASN A 90 -33.48 -16.33 43.52
C ASN A 90 -34.46 -17.45 43.16
N LYS A 91 -34.29 -18.65 43.74
CA LYS A 91 -35.24 -19.78 43.64
C LYS A 91 -35.57 -20.33 45.03
N GLY A 92 -36.85 -20.40 45.39
CA GLY A 92 -37.28 -20.74 46.75
C GLY A 92 -36.93 -19.65 47.76
N PRO A 93 -36.92 -19.92 49.07
CA PRO A 93 -36.41 -18.98 50.07
C PRO A 93 -34.96 -18.58 49.74
N GLY A 94 -34.65 -17.29 49.84
CA GLY A 94 -33.37 -16.77 49.36
C GLY A 94 -32.98 -15.47 50.03
N LYS A 95 -31.77 -15.00 49.71
CA LYS A 95 -31.19 -13.78 50.25
C LYS A 95 -31.01 -12.75 49.16
N VAL A 96 -31.26 -11.49 49.49
CA VAL A 96 -31.06 -10.36 48.60
C VAL A 96 -30.10 -9.38 49.24
N SER A 97 -29.02 -9.08 48.51
CA SER A 97 -28.10 -8.00 48.87
C SER A 97 -28.63 -6.68 48.32
N LEU A 98 -28.79 -5.71 49.20
CA LEU A 98 -29.13 -4.33 48.87
C LEU A 98 -27.90 -3.45 49.02
N GLN A 99 -27.71 -2.54 48.07
CA GLN A 99 -26.72 -1.48 48.14
C GLN A 99 -27.44 -0.13 48.30
N VAL A 100 -27.21 0.51 49.44
CA VAL A 100 -27.75 1.83 49.78
C VAL A 100 -26.68 2.88 49.50
N ASP A 101 -26.97 3.84 48.64
CA ASP A 101 -26.10 4.99 48.39
C ASP A 101 -26.23 5.99 49.55
N ALA A 102 -25.15 6.68 49.97
CA ALA A 102 -25.22 7.64 51.08
C ALA A 102 -26.16 8.82 50.77
N ASN A 103 -26.91 9.30 51.77
CA ASN A 103 -27.69 10.52 51.70
C ASN A 103 -26.90 11.71 52.27
N GLU A 104 -26.24 12.45 51.39
CA GLU A 104 -25.44 13.64 51.73
C GLU A 104 -26.27 14.93 51.78
N SER A 105 -27.59 14.79 51.83
CA SER A 105 -28.48 15.92 52.02
C SER A 105 -28.79 16.10 53.49
N PHE A 106 -29.01 17.35 53.84
CA PHE A 106 -29.61 17.75 55.11
C PHE A 106 -31.11 17.41 55.20
N GLU A 107 -31.69 16.85 54.14
CA GLU A 107 -33.07 16.37 54.05
C GLU A 107 -33.11 14.85 53.83
N ALA A 108 -34.11 14.19 54.42
CA ALA A 108 -34.32 12.76 54.20
C ALA A 108 -34.71 12.52 52.73
N ARG A 109 -34.31 11.37 52.17
CA ARG A 109 -34.71 11.02 50.80
C ARG A 109 -36.18 10.65 50.76
N ASP A 110 -36.81 10.90 49.61
CA ASP A 110 -38.10 10.28 49.31
C ASP A 110 -37.99 8.76 49.48
N GLU A 111 -38.99 8.16 50.13
CA GLU A 111 -39.03 6.72 50.38
C GLU A 111 -38.93 5.91 49.08
N ALA A 112 -38.18 4.81 49.15
CA ALA A 112 -38.07 3.81 48.12
C ALA A 112 -39.01 2.65 48.40
N THR A 113 -39.59 2.08 47.34
CA THR A 113 -40.45 0.91 47.39
C THR A 113 -39.73 -0.25 46.72
N LEU A 114 -39.34 -1.24 47.51
CA LEU A 114 -38.89 -2.54 47.00
C LEU A 114 -40.11 -3.38 46.67
N THR A 115 -40.20 -3.87 45.43
CA THR A 115 -41.30 -4.69 44.94
C THR A 115 -40.83 -6.10 44.67
N PHE A 116 -41.55 -7.10 45.18
CA PHE A 116 -41.29 -8.49 44.86
C PHE A 116 -41.79 -8.81 43.46
N VAL A 117 -40.92 -9.38 42.64
CA VAL A 117 -41.18 -9.69 41.23
C VAL A 117 -40.94 -11.16 40.96
N ALA A 118 -41.99 -11.85 40.49
CA ALA A 118 -41.93 -13.25 40.07
C ALA A 118 -42.65 -13.41 38.72
N GLY A 119 -41.90 -13.40 37.62
CA GLY A 119 -42.47 -13.36 36.28
C GLY A 119 -43.21 -12.05 36.02
N ALA A 120 -44.51 -12.12 35.69
CA ALA A 120 -45.37 -10.94 35.49
C ALA A 120 -45.94 -10.38 36.80
N PHE A 121 -45.90 -11.13 37.90
CA PHE A 121 -46.43 -10.68 39.18
C PHE A 121 -45.51 -9.64 39.83
N ARG A 122 -46.11 -8.55 40.30
CA ARG A 122 -45.47 -7.45 41.03
C ARG A 122 -46.30 -7.12 42.26
N GLY A 123 -45.78 -7.39 43.46
CA GLY A 123 -46.54 -7.23 44.70
C GLY A 123 -45.67 -7.31 45.95
N PHE A 124 -46.30 -7.46 47.12
CA PHE A 124 -45.63 -7.59 48.43
C PHE A 124 -44.52 -6.57 48.65
N THR A 125 -44.88 -5.28 48.63
CA THR A 125 -43.91 -4.20 48.68
C THR A 125 -43.35 -3.98 50.08
N LEU A 126 -42.10 -3.50 50.14
CA LEU A 126 -41.40 -3.12 51.36
C LEU A 126 -40.92 -1.67 51.20
N GLN A 127 -41.40 -0.79 52.08
CA GLN A 127 -40.98 0.62 52.07
C GLN A 127 -39.62 0.76 52.76
N ALA A 128 -38.76 1.58 52.18
CA ALA A 128 -37.42 1.87 52.65
C ALA A 128 -37.20 3.38 52.75
N SER A 129 -36.89 3.85 53.95
CA SER A 129 -36.55 5.25 54.24
C SER A 129 -35.06 5.40 54.49
N GLN A 130 -34.46 6.52 54.09
CA GLN A 130 -33.09 6.86 54.44
C GLN A 130 -33.02 8.21 55.17
N ALA A 131 -32.37 8.22 56.34
CA ALA A 131 -32.20 9.42 57.15
C ALA A 131 -31.39 10.52 56.44
N ALA A 132 -31.62 11.78 56.84
CA ALA A 132 -30.78 12.93 56.44
C ALA A 132 -29.41 12.85 57.13
N SER A 133 -28.37 13.40 56.48
CA SER A 133 -27.06 13.52 57.12
C SER A 133 -26.98 14.75 58.03
N ALA A 134 -26.26 14.59 59.15
CA ALA A 134 -25.81 15.70 59.99
C ALA A 134 -24.54 16.39 59.44
N PHE A 135 -23.79 15.71 58.56
CA PHE A 135 -22.49 16.13 58.02
C PHE A 135 -22.42 16.01 56.49
N VAL A 136 -21.80 16.99 55.83
CA VAL A 136 -21.35 16.84 54.45
C VAL A 136 -19.84 17.10 54.41
N VAL A 137 -19.06 16.09 54.03
CA VAL A 137 -17.59 16.15 54.02
C VAL A 137 -17.10 16.32 52.58
N GLY A 138 -16.34 17.37 52.33
CA GLY A 138 -15.86 17.71 50.98
C GLY A 138 -14.87 16.70 50.41
N GLN A 139 -13.93 16.21 51.23
CA GLN A 139 -12.99 15.15 50.88
C GLN A 139 -12.96 14.11 52.01
N PRO A 140 -13.71 12.99 51.87
CA PRO A 140 -13.85 11.97 52.93
C PRO A 140 -12.72 10.93 52.93
N PHE A 141 -11.83 10.94 51.93
CA PHE A 141 -10.69 10.04 51.87
C PHE A 141 -9.42 10.75 51.39
N SER A 142 -8.27 10.36 51.93
CA SER A 142 -6.97 10.87 51.52
C SER A 142 -5.89 9.80 51.59
N ILE A 143 -4.87 9.95 50.75
CA ILE A 143 -3.71 9.06 50.68
C ILE A 143 -2.45 9.86 51.00
N ALA A 144 -1.58 9.31 51.86
CA ALA A 144 -0.31 9.90 52.25
C ALA A 144 0.87 8.99 51.91
N SER A 145 2.05 9.58 51.68
CA SER A 145 3.30 8.84 51.61
C SER A 145 3.87 8.61 53.02
N LYS A 146 4.94 7.81 53.14
CA LYS A 146 5.64 7.59 54.42
C LYS A 146 6.12 8.88 55.09
N GLY A 147 6.37 9.93 54.30
CA GLY A 147 6.82 11.24 54.79
C GLY A 147 5.74 12.04 55.53
N GLY A 148 4.50 11.54 55.56
CA GLY A 148 3.35 12.29 56.06
C GLY A 148 2.82 13.28 55.02
N SER A 149 1.67 13.86 55.31
CA SER A 149 1.04 14.86 54.45
C SER A 149 0.12 15.77 55.27
N THR A 150 -0.21 16.93 54.74
CA THR A 150 -1.26 17.79 55.28
C THR A 150 -2.23 18.13 54.16
N PHE A 151 -3.53 17.96 54.40
CA PHE A 151 -4.58 18.37 53.48
C PHE A 151 -5.71 19.07 54.24
N THR A 152 -6.50 19.86 53.50
CA THR A 152 -7.65 20.57 54.06
C THR A 152 -8.92 20.05 53.43
N THR A 153 -9.87 19.63 54.26
CA THR A 153 -11.21 19.23 53.84
C THR A 153 -12.25 20.15 54.49
N LYS A 154 -13.44 20.26 53.89
CA LYS A 154 -14.53 21.08 54.44
C LYS A 154 -15.58 20.17 55.05
N VAL A 155 -16.05 20.50 56.25
CA VAL A 155 -17.17 19.82 56.89
C VAL A 155 -18.31 20.81 57.04
N THR A 156 -19.45 20.49 56.43
CA THR A 156 -20.66 21.31 56.47
C THR A 156 -21.70 20.65 57.38
N THR A 157 -22.36 21.45 58.22
CA THR A 157 -23.42 21.02 59.15
C THR A 157 -24.60 22.01 59.11
N LYS A 158 -25.77 21.66 59.66
CA LYS A 158 -26.84 22.66 59.91
C LYS A 158 -26.35 23.68 60.95
N SER A 159 -26.68 24.96 60.74
CA SER A 159 -26.26 26.03 61.66
C SER A 159 -26.72 25.76 63.10
N GLY A 160 -25.79 25.79 64.05
CA GLY A 160 -26.06 25.49 65.46
C GLY A 160 -25.86 24.03 65.89
N THR A 161 -25.48 23.14 64.96
CA THR A 161 -25.12 21.74 65.29
C THR A 161 -23.85 21.71 66.14
N SER A 162 -23.92 21.10 67.33
CA SER A 162 -22.74 20.84 68.16
C SER A 162 -22.12 19.50 67.78
N TRP A 163 -20.81 19.46 67.53
CA TRP A 163 -20.12 18.25 67.09
C TRP A 163 -18.66 18.20 67.55
N ASP A 164 -18.16 16.99 67.74
CA ASP A 164 -16.83 16.65 68.24
C ASP A 164 -15.98 15.89 67.19
N ILE A 165 -14.66 15.91 67.37
CA ILE A 165 -13.68 15.21 66.52
C ILE A 165 -12.85 14.27 67.38
N ALA A 166 -12.74 13.02 66.95
CA ALA A 166 -11.75 12.07 67.46
C ALA A 166 -10.87 11.58 66.30
N SER A 167 -9.57 11.44 66.53
CA SER A 167 -8.61 10.92 65.54
C SER A 167 -7.62 9.98 66.19
N GLU A 168 -6.98 9.15 65.38
CA GLU A 168 -5.87 8.31 65.81
C GLU A 168 -4.65 9.16 66.20
N ASP A 169 -3.77 8.62 67.03
CA ASP A 169 -2.63 9.33 67.62
C ASP A 169 -1.59 9.82 66.59
N TRP A 170 -1.58 9.21 65.39
CA TRP A 170 -0.75 9.59 64.25
C TRP A 170 -1.41 10.57 63.28
N ILE A 171 -2.67 10.94 63.51
CA ILE A 171 -3.42 11.94 62.74
C ILE A 171 -3.77 13.12 63.65
N THR A 172 -3.31 14.32 63.31
CA THR A 172 -3.70 15.55 64.02
C THR A 172 -4.73 16.31 63.18
N VAL A 173 -5.80 16.79 63.82
CA VAL A 173 -6.86 17.57 63.15
C VAL A 173 -7.02 18.94 63.81
N ALA A 174 -6.97 20.01 63.01
CA ALA A 174 -7.18 21.37 63.46
C ALA A 174 -8.43 21.99 62.81
N ARG A 175 -9.30 22.61 63.62
CA ARG A 175 -10.48 23.34 63.14
C ARG A 175 -10.09 24.75 62.69
N GLY A 176 -10.46 25.10 61.47
CA GLY A 176 -10.40 26.47 60.97
C GLY A 176 -11.61 27.31 61.40
N THR A 177 -11.62 28.57 60.99
CA THR A 177 -12.75 29.48 61.24
C THR A 177 -13.96 29.04 60.42
N ALA A 178 -15.07 28.74 61.09
CA ALA A 178 -16.32 28.37 60.42
C ALA A 178 -16.99 29.58 59.74
N SER A 179 -17.63 29.34 58.60
CA SER A 179 -18.47 30.31 57.90
C SER A 179 -19.92 29.83 57.82
N THR A 180 -20.87 30.75 57.85
CA THR A 180 -22.31 30.43 57.83
C THR A 180 -22.98 31.07 56.62
N ALA A 181 -23.73 30.29 55.85
CA ALA A 181 -24.52 30.74 54.71
C ALA A 181 -25.76 29.82 54.55
N ASP A 182 -26.91 30.39 54.19
CA ASP A 182 -28.15 29.65 53.87
C ASP A 182 -28.58 28.59 54.91
N GLY A 183 -28.41 28.90 56.21
CA GLY A 183 -28.76 27.98 57.30
C GLY A 183 -27.77 26.84 57.53
N LEU A 184 -26.66 26.81 56.79
CA LEU A 184 -25.57 25.85 56.92
C LEU A 184 -24.30 26.51 57.47
N GLN A 185 -23.52 25.74 58.22
CA GLN A 185 -22.21 26.14 58.74
C GLN A 185 -21.12 25.24 58.14
N THR A 186 -20.17 25.83 57.42
CA THR A 186 -19.01 25.14 56.84
C THR A 186 -17.76 25.41 57.66
N THR A 187 -17.09 24.37 58.12
CA THR A 187 -15.85 24.43 58.91
C THR A 187 -14.71 23.76 58.13
N PRO A 188 -13.64 24.49 57.76
CA PRO A 188 -12.42 23.87 57.23
C PRO A 188 -11.73 23.04 58.31
N LEU A 189 -11.34 21.81 57.99
CA LEU A 189 -10.50 20.95 58.80
C LEU A 189 -9.15 20.75 58.13
N THR A 190 -8.07 21.10 58.83
CA THR A 190 -6.71 20.75 58.42
C THR A 190 -6.33 19.43 59.06
N VAL A 191 -6.14 18.39 58.25
CA VAL A 191 -5.74 17.06 58.68
C VAL A 191 -4.26 16.87 58.36
N THR A 192 -3.46 16.58 59.38
CA THR A 192 -2.02 16.35 59.28
C THR A 192 -1.70 14.91 59.66
N VAL A 193 -1.18 14.16 58.70
CA VAL A 193 -0.70 12.79 58.83
C VAL A 193 0.77 12.83 59.20
N LYS A 194 1.14 12.27 60.37
CA LYS A 194 2.54 12.22 60.81
C LYS A 194 3.34 11.25 59.93
N PRO A 195 4.65 11.50 59.72
CA PRO A 195 5.52 10.53 59.08
C PRO A 195 5.45 9.17 59.78
N ASP A 196 5.60 8.09 59.02
CA ASP A 196 5.64 6.74 59.57
C ASP A 196 6.98 6.06 59.33
N GLY A 197 7.45 5.34 60.34
CA GLY A 197 8.63 4.47 60.27
C GLY A 197 8.29 2.98 60.18
N GLY A 198 6.99 2.63 60.19
CA GLY A 198 6.47 1.26 60.16
C GLY A 198 5.91 0.82 58.80
N ASN A 199 4.99 -0.15 58.83
CA ASN A 199 4.27 -0.64 57.65
C ASN A 199 3.10 0.27 57.28
N SER A 200 2.57 0.15 56.07
CA SER A 200 1.40 0.89 55.62
C SER A 200 0.23 0.72 56.59
N ARG A 201 -0.46 1.82 56.85
CA ARG A 201 -1.53 1.90 57.85
C ARG A 201 -2.74 2.61 57.32
N PHE A 202 -3.91 2.16 57.78
CA PHE A 202 -5.20 2.79 57.53
C PHE A 202 -5.70 3.35 58.85
N GLY A 203 -6.22 4.57 58.83
CA GLY A 203 -6.83 5.15 60.01
C GLY A 203 -7.94 6.13 59.70
N ARG A 204 -8.64 6.52 60.76
CA ARG A 204 -9.92 7.21 60.66
C ARG A 204 -10.02 8.41 61.59
N VAL A 205 -10.51 9.52 61.06
CA VAL A 205 -11.00 10.66 61.85
C VAL A 205 -12.51 10.52 61.94
N THR A 206 -13.04 10.48 63.16
CA THR A 206 -14.47 10.38 63.44
C THR A 206 -15.03 11.75 63.79
N LEU A 207 -16.08 12.15 63.08
CA LEU A 207 -16.90 13.33 63.36
C LEU A 207 -18.19 12.84 64.03
N SER A 208 -18.61 13.47 65.13
CA SER A 208 -19.79 13.02 65.88
C SER A 208 -20.70 14.17 66.28
N ALA A 209 -22.00 14.03 66.02
CA ALA A 209 -23.07 14.94 66.45
C ALA A 209 -24.22 14.11 67.03
N GLY A 210 -24.23 13.91 68.35
CA GLY A 210 -25.17 12.98 68.98
C GLY A 210 -24.90 11.53 68.57
N SER A 211 -25.90 10.86 67.96
CA SER A 211 -25.77 9.50 67.43
C SER A 211 -25.21 9.44 66.00
N ASP A 212 -25.11 10.57 65.31
CA ASP A 212 -24.68 10.62 63.91
C ASP A 212 -23.15 10.68 63.84
N MET A 213 -22.58 9.78 63.04
CA MET A 213 -21.14 9.67 62.83
C MET A 213 -20.79 9.77 61.34
N GLU A 214 -19.72 10.50 61.05
CA GLU A 214 -19.15 10.64 59.70
C GLU A 214 -17.62 10.48 59.77
N TYR A 215 -17.01 10.03 58.67
CA TYR A 215 -15.60 9.64 58.67
C TYR A 215 -14.77 10.40 57.63
N ILE A 216 -13.56 10.75 58.03
CA ILE A 216 -12.48 11.08 57.09
C ILE A 216 -11.43 9.99 57.22
N ASP A 217 -11.35 9.13 56.22
CA ASP A 217 -10.45 8.00 56.18
C ASP A 217 -9.11 8.39 55.55
N VAL A 218 -8.03 7.81 56.06
CA VAL A 218 -6.66 8.09 55.61
C VAL A 218 -5.91 6.78 55.44
N PHE A 219 -5.35 6.57 54.26
CA PHE A 219 -4.34 5.52 54.04
C PHE A 219 -2.95 6.13 53.92
N GLN A 220 -1.98 5.59 54.63
CA GLN A 220 -0.58 6.01 54.55
C GLN A 220 0.31 4.83 54.14
N PHE A 221 1.09 5.02 53.07
CA PHE A 221 2.13 4.05 52.69
C PHE A 221 3.28 4.04 53.70
N GLY A 222 3.77 2.84 54.03
CA GLY A 222 4.85 2.62 54.97
C GLY A 222 6.22 2.37 54.33
N THR A 223 7.16 1.93 55.14
CA THR A 223 8.57 1.71 54.79
C THR A 223 8.85 0.36 54.14
N GLU A 224 7.87 -0.53 54.06
CA GLU A 224 7.96 -1.80 53.31
C GLU A 224 8.08 -1.58 51.79
N HIS A 225 7.69 -0.39 51.31
CA HIS A 225 7.90 0.02 49.93
C HIS A 225 9.26 0.73 49.74
N LYS A 226 9.83 0.60 48.54
CA LYS A 226 11.03 1.37 48.17
C LYS A 226 10.64 2.78 47.75
N TYR A 227 11.57 3.71 47.93
CA TYR A 227 11.40 5.11 47.55
C TYR A 227 12.65 5.65 46.87
N ASP A 228 12.48 6.56 45.90
CA ASP A 228 13.58 7.27 45.26
C ASP A 228 14.12 8.43 46.13
N GLY A 229 15.15 9.13 45.65
CA GLY A 229 15.75 10.28 46.34
C GLY A 229 14.82 11.50 46.45
N ALA A 230 13.72 11.55 45.70
CA ALA A 230 12.70 12.59 45.77
C ALA A 230 11.51 12.20 46.68
N GLY A 231 11.49 10.96 47.19
CA GLY A 231 10.44 10.45 48.08
C GLY A 231 9.24 9.84 47.35
N ASN A 232 9.36 9.54 46.05
CA ASN A 232 8.34 8.82 45.28
C ASN A 232 8.44 7.31 45.55
N LEU A 233 7.31 6.61 45.48
CA LEU A 233 7.26 5.14 45.53
C LEU A 233 8.03 4.56 44.33
N LEU A 234 8.99 3.68 44.58
CA LEU A 234 9.83 3.07 43.55
C LEU A 234 9.44 1.61 43.33
N LEU A 235 8.93 1.31 42.14
CA LEU A 235 8.49 -0.02 41.73
C LEU A 235 9.53 -0.70 40.79
N PRO A 236 9.67 -2.03 40.81
CA PRO A 236 10.60 -2.74 39.90
C PRO A 236 10.18 -2.66 38.43
N GLY A 237 11.13 -2.81 37.50
CA GLY A 237 10.82 -2.76 36.07
C GLY A 237 9.84 -3.84 35.58
N SER A 238 9.85 -5.03 36.20
CA SER A 238 8.95 -6.16 35.88
C SER A 238 8.06 -6.53 37.04
N GLY A 239 6.86 -7.04 36.75
CA GLY A 239 5.98 -7.65 37.77
C GLY A 239 5.55 -6.67 38.85
N SER A 240 5.41 -5.39 38.50
CA SER A 240 5.12 -4.31 39.44
C SER A 240 3.68 -4.33 39.91
N THR A 241 3.48 -4.35 41.23
CA THR A 241 2.17 -4.24 41.87
C THR A 241 2.22 -3.24 43.04
N LEU A 242 1.10 -2.56 43.27
CA LEU A 242 0.91 -1.65 44.40
C LEU A 242 -0.40 -1.99 45.10
N GLU A 243 -0.35 -2.18 46.42
CA GLU A 243 -1.52 -2.52 47.22
C GLU A 243 -1.83 -1.43 48.24
N LEU A 244 -3.11 -1.09 48.39
CA LEU A 244 -3.59 -0.18 49.42
C LEU A 244 -4.98 -0.56 49.91
N THR A 245 -5.28 -0.17 51.15
CA THR A 245 -6.60 -0.37 51.77
C THR A 245 -7.45 0.88 51.55
N VAL A 246 -8.65 0.69 50.99
CA VAL A 246 -9.57 1.78 50.64
C VAL A 246 -10.97 1.53 51.20
N PRO A 247 -11.75 2.57 51.53
CA PRO A 247 -13.15 2.40 51.89
C PRO A 247 -13.96 1.96 50.67
N ARG A 248 -14.53 0.75 50.71
CA ARG A 248 -15.18 0.13 49.54
C ARG A 248 -16.33 0.97 48.98
N TYR A 249 -17.06 1.65 49.86
CA TYR A 249 -18.24 2.44 49.51
C TYR A 249 -17.89 3.79 48.85
N LEU A 250 -16.66 4.28 49.02
CA LEU A 250 -16.22 5.58 48.48
C LEU A 250 -15.56 5.47 47.12
N VAL A 251 -14.93 4.35 46.77
CA VAL A 251 -14.20 4.23 45.50
C VAL A 251 -15.17 3.88 44.37
N ALA A 252 -15.41 4.84 43.48
CA ALA A 252 -16.23 4.64 42.28
C ALA A 252 -15.42 4.06 41.12
N ASP A 253 -14.19 4.54 40.94
CA ASP A 253 -13.29 4.13 39.85
C ASP A 253 -11.84 4.52 40.20
N VAL A 254 -10.86 4.03 39.44
CA VAL A 254 -9.45 4.40 39.56
C VAL A 254 -8.96 4.93 38.22
N ASP A 255 -8.50 6.17 38.21
CA ASP A 255 -7.87 6.79 37.05
C ASP A 255 -6.44 6.25 36.91
N LEU A 256 -6.21 5.46 35.86
CA LEU A 256 -4.95 4.78 35.59
C LEU A 256 -4.47 5.03 34.15
N PRO A 257 -3.14 5.00 33.92
CA PRO A 257 -2.60 4.95 32.57
C PRO A 257 -2.94 3.61 31.90
N ALA A 258 -2.93 3.58 30.56
CA ALA A 258 -3.33 2.41 29.77
C ALA A 258 -2.49 1.14 30.02
N PHE A 259 -1.31 1.26 30.62
CA PHE A 259 -0.42 0.15 30.96
C PHE A 259 -0.61 -0.39 32.39
N ALA A 260 -1.66 0.05 33.09
CA ALA A 260 -1.97 -0.38 34.44
C ALA A 260 -3.43 -0.83 34.55
N GLU A 261 -3.68 -1.82 35.40
CA GLU A 261 -5.00 -2.33 35.71
C GLU A 261 -5.18 -2.42 37.22
N TYR A 262 -6.42 -2.42 37.70
CA TYR A 262 -6.70 -2.60 39.11
C TYR A 262 -7.70 -3.71 39.38
N LYS A 263 -7.59 -4.28 40.58
CA LYS A 263 -8.54 -5.20 41.16
C LYS A 263 -8.94 -4.70 42.55
N LEU A 264 -10.22 -4.79 42.85
CA LEU A 264 -10.77 -4.44 44.16
C LEU A 264 -11.33 -5.69 44.82
N ASP A 265 -10.70 -6.15 45.90
CA ASP A 265 -11.11 -7.33 46.66
C ASP A 265 -11.80 -6.91 47.97
N ASP A 266 -13.08 -7.25 48.11
CA ASP A 266 -13.89 -6.92 49.29
C ASP A 266 -13.68 -7.96 50.41
N SER A 267 -13.52 -7.46 51.63
CA SER A 267 -13.35 -8.28 52.84
C SER A 267 -14.63 -8.41 53.67
N GLY A 268 -15.73 -7.75 53.28
CA GLY A 268 -16.99 -7.70 54.02
C GLY A 268 -16.99 -6.74 55.23
N SER A 269 -15.88 -6.03 55.47
CA SER A 269 -15.69 -5.12 56.62
C SER A 269 -16.01 -3.64 56.32
N GLY A 270 -16.46 -3.33 55.11
CA GLY A 270 -16.57 -1.95 54.59
C GLY A 270 -15.25 -1.39 54.03
N LEU A 271 -14.14 -2.12 54.21
CA LEU A 271 -12.84 -1.85 53.57
C LEU A 271 -12.56 -2.88 52.47
N ALA A 272 -11.93 -2.43 51.39
CA ALA A 272 -11.46 -3.27 50.30
C ALA A 272 -9.95 -3.13 50.10
N ARG A 273 -9.33 -4.20 49.60
CA ARG A 273 -7.95 -4.18 49.10
C ARG A 273 -7.98 -3.76 47.64
N LEU A 274 -7.33 -2.64 47.33
CA LEU A 274 -7.08 -2.20 45.97
C LEU A 274 -5.67 -2.66 45.58
N THR A 275 -5.58 -3.54 44.58
CA THR A 275 -4.32 -3.97 43.98
C THR A 275 -4.22 -3.38 42.58
N ILE A 276 -3.19 -2.57 42.33
CA ILE A 276 -2.88 -1.99 41.02
C ILE A 276 -1.70 -2.77 40.45
N SER A 277 -1.85 -3.33 39.26
CA SER A 277 -0.80 -4.04 38.53
C SER A 277 -0.34 -3.20 37.35
N PHE A 278 0.98 -3.16 37.14
CA PHE A 278 1.60 -2.39 36.07
C PHE A 278 2.30 -3.33 35.10
N ALA A 279 2.14 -3.10 33.79
CA ALA A 279 2.91 -3.82 32.77
C ALA A 279 4.43 -3.60 32.93
N ASP A 280 5.25 -4.38 32.25
CA ASP A 280 6.70 -4.19 32.31
C ASP A 280 7.11 -2.83 31.73
N ASN A 281 8.16 -2.21 32.30
CA ASN A 281 8.77 -0.98 31.78
C ASN A 281 10.04 -1.33 30.99
N LEU A 282 9.85 -1.86 29.77
CA LEU A 282 10.96 -2.10 28.85
C LEU A 282 11.51 -0.75 28.37
N SER A 283 12.81 -0.53 28.53
CA SER A 283 13.46 0.71 28.10
C SER A 283 14.74 0.42 27.33
N ASP A 284 14.90 1.11 26.22
CA ASP A 284 16.08 1.14 25.37
C ASP A 284 16.95 2.40 25.61
N CYS A 285 16.55 3.24 26.56
CA CYS A 285 17.26 4.45 26.99
C CYS A 285 17.61 4.46 28.49
N SER A 286 17.47 3.33 29.17
CA SER A 286 17.61 3.22 30.64
C SER A 286 16.75 4.20 31.45
N GLU A 287 15.54 4.52 30.99
CA GLU A 287 14.67 5.52 31.62
C GLU A 287 13.60 4.89 32.50
N THR A 288 13.50 5.42 33.72
CA THR A 288 12.39 5.15 34.62
C THR A 288 11.11 5.82 34.11
N ARG A 289 9.93 5.24 34.39
CA ARG A 289 8.65 5.86 34.04
C ARG A 289 7.93 6.41 35.27
N SER A 290 7.42 7.64 35.17
CA SER A 290 6.54 8.23 36.19
C SER A 290 5.10 7.76 35.97
N ILE A 291 4.42 7.45 37.06
CA ILE A 291 3.05 6.91 37.06
C ILE A 291 2.14 7.91 37.76
N ALA A 292 1.14 8.41 37.04
CA ALA A 292 0.05 9.20 37.59
C ALA A 292 -1.16 8.29 37.79
N ALA A 293 -1.62 8.17 39.04
CA ALA A 293 -2.79 7.38 39.39
C ALA A 293 -3.62 8.16 40.42
N ALA A 294 -4.93 8.03 40.35
CA ALA A 294 -5.82 8.67 41.31
C ALA A 294 -7.10 7.86 41.52
N LEU A 295 -7.69 7.95 42.71
CA LEU A 295 -8.99 7.35 42.99
C LEU A 295 -10.09 8.35 42.67
N LYS A 296 -11.12 7.92 41.95
CA LYS A 296 -12.36 8.67 41.81
C LYS A 296 -13.32 8.26 42.92
N LEU A 297 -13.77 9.24 43.69
CA LEU A 297 -14.71 8.99 44.77
C LEU A 297 -16.15 9.11 44.26
N SER A 298 -17.05 8.27 44.76
CA SER A 298 -18.49 8.25 44.42
C SER A 298 -19.24 9.53 44.82
N ASN A 299 -18.66 10.31 45.75
CA ASN A 299 -19.43 11.09 46.72
C ASN A 299 -18.73 12.41 47.13
N SER A 300 -18.43 13.32 46.19
CA SER A 300 -18.34 14.79 46.44
C SER A 300 -18.05 15.59 45.17
N SER A 301 -18.21 16.92 45.24
CA SER A 301 -17.85 17.90 44.21
C SER A 301 -16.34 18.18 44.06
N ALA A 302 -15.48 17.43 44.76
CA ALA A 302 -14.02 17.37 44.55
C ALA A 302 -13.58 15.90 44.49
N SER A 303 -13.83 15.27 43.35
CA SER A 303 -14.01 13.81 43.24
C SER A 303 -12.75 12.97 42.99
N VAL A 304 -11.54 13.51 43.17
CA VAL A 304 -10.28 12.82 42.79
C VAL A 304 -9.24 12.87 43.91
N VAL A 305 -8.76 11.71 44.36
CA VAL A 305 -7.68 11.57 45.35
C VAL A 305 -6.43 11.05 44.65
N PRO A 306 -5.40 11.88 44.43
CA PRO A 306 -4.17 11.43 43.78
C PRO A 306 -3.40 10.47 44.69
N LEU A 307 -2.80 9.44 44.10
CA LEU A 307 -1.77 8.67 44.77
C LEU A 307 -0.49 9.53 44.89
N PRO A 308 0.41 9.22 45.85
CA PRO A 308 1.74 9.82 45.89
C PRO A 308 2.50 9.61 44.57
N GLY A 309 3.56 10.37 44.35
CA GLY A 309 4.41 10.16 43.18
C GLY A 309 4.91 8.71 43.14
N ILE A 310 4.71 8.04 42.00
CA ILE A 310 5.15 6.68 41.75
C ILE A 310 6.11 6.72 40.55
N VAL A 311 7.25 6.04 40.69
CA VAL A 311 8.24 5.84 39.65
C VAL A 311 8.48 4.34 39.52
N GLN A 312 8.54 3.85 38.29
CA GLN A 312 8.90 2.46 38.03
C GLN A 312 10.28 2.41 37.36
N GLU A 313 11.14 1.53 37.89
CA GLU A 313 12.43 1.18 37.31
C GLU A 313 12.26 0.61 35.89
N PHE A 314 13.35 0.45 35.17
CA PHE A 314 13.30 -0.12 33.82
C PHE A 314 13.92 -1.51 33.80
N ILE A 315 13.58 -2.26 32.74
CA ILE A 315 14.30 -3.46 32.33
C ILE A 315 14.96 -3.12 30.98
N PRO A 316 16.23 -3.47 30.76
CA PRO A 316 16.84 -3.35 29.45
C PRO A 316 15.99 -4.08 28.42
N ALA A 317 15.58 -3.37 27.37
CA ALA A 317 14.75 -3.95 26.32
C ALA A 317 15.49 -5.01 25.48
N HIS A 318 16.84 -4.99 25.50
CA HIS A 318 17.68 -5.80 24.61
C HIS A 318 17.26 -5.66 23.14
N GLY A 319 16.90 -4.44 22.75
CA GLY A 319 16.28 -4.12 21.47
C GLY A 319 15.77 -2.68 21.46
N LEU A 320 15.25 -2.26 20.30
CA LEU A 320 14.70 -0.94 20.04
C LEU A 320 13.19 -0.97 20.24
N VAL A 321 12.72 0.00 21.03
CA VAL A 321 11.33 0.12 21.50
C VAL A 321 10.81 1.52 21.17
N THR A 322 11.64 2.54 21.37
CA THR A 322 11.22 3.94 21.28
C THR A 322 11.95 4.70 20.17
N ALA A 323 11.35 5.78 19.70
CA ALA A 323 11.99 6.69 18.75
C ALA A 323 13.28 7.33 19.31
N LYS A 324 13.29 7.58 20.62
CA LYS A 324 14.47 8.10 21.32
C LYS A 324 15.59 7.07 21.33
N GLY A 325 15.29 5.80 21.60
CA GLY A 325 16.27 4.71 21.55
C GLY A 325 16.83 4.50 20.15
N LEU A 326 15.97 4.52 19.12
CA LEU A 326 16.41 4.46 17.72
C LEU A 326 17.33 5.63 17.34
N LYS A 327 17.04 6.86 17.82
CA LYS A 327 17.92 8.02 17.63
C LYS A 327 19.25 7.87 18.36
N ALA A 328 19.22 7.43 19.62
CA ALA A 328 20.42 7.21 20.43
C ALA A 328 21.32 6.13 19.80
N PHE A 329 20.74 5.05 19.29
CA PHE A 329 21.44 4.01 18.54
C PHE A 329 22.10 4.57 17.27
N ALA A 330 21.37 5.36 16.48
CA ALA A 330 21.94 6.01 15.29
C ALA A 330 23.13 6.93 15.64
N ASP A 331 23.02 7.69 16.74
CA ASP A 331 24.09 8.56 17.24
C ASP A 331 25.28 7.77 17.78
N ALA A 332 25.05 6.62 18.42
CA ALA A 332 26.10 5.72 18.86
C ALA A 332 26.90 5.19 17.66
N VAL A 333 26.22 4.73 16.60
CA VAL A 333 26.89 4.31 15.36
C VAL A 333 27.67 5.47 14.72
N ALA A 334 27.05 6.65 14.61
CA ALA A 334 27.68 7.83 14.01
C ALA A 334 28.87 8.38 14.83
N SER A 335 28.89 8.16 16.14
CA SER A 335 30.00 8.53 17.03
C SER A 335 31.02 7.40 17.21
N GLY A 336 30.70 6.16 16.83
CA GLY A 336 31.53 4.98 17.07
C GLY A 336 31.50 4.50 18.53
N ALA A 337 30.46 4.86 19.28
CA ALA A 337 30.19 4.34 20.62
C ALA A 337 29.67 2.89 20.57
N SER A 338 29.61 2.24 21.74
CA SER A 338 29.06 0.88 21.84
C SER A 338 27.58 0.85 21.49
N THR A 339 27.16 -0.20 20.78
CA THR A 339 25.77 -0.50 20.44
C THR A 339 25.17 -1.65 21.25
N SER A 340 25.94 -2.18 22.21
CA SER A 340 25.59 -3.36 23.03
C SER A 340 24.24 -3.26 23.73
N ASP A 341 23.80 -2.06 24.07
CA ASP A 341 22.58 -1.83 24.85
C ASP A 341 21.31 -2.15 24.03
N TRP A 342 21.43 -2.15 22.69
CA TRP A 342 20.37 -2.48 21.75
C TRP A 342 20.54 -3.86 21.10
N GLU A 343 21.60 -4.59 21.46
CA GLU A 343 21.92 -5.89 20.90
C GLU A 343 21.40 -7.03 21.78
N ASN A 344 20.76 -8.01 21.14
CA ASN A 344 20.46 -9.31 21.71
C ASN A 344 21.28 -10.37 20.96
N ALA A 345 22.21 -11.01 21.67
CA ALA A 345 23.15 -11.98 21.08
C ALA A 345 23.91 -11.44 19.84
N GLY A 346 24.29 -10.16 19.87
CA GLY A 346 25.03 -9.50 18.76
C GLY A 346 24.15 -9.03 17.59
N VAL A 347 22.81 -9.06 17.76
CA VAL A 347 21.84 -8.59 16.77
C VAL A 347 21.02 -7.45 17.34
N VAL A 348 20.95 -6.32 16.64
CA VAL A 348 20.04 -5.24 16.98
C VAL A 348 18.63 -5.64 16.53
N VAL A 349 17.66 -5.64 17.45
CA VAL A 349 16.28 -6.07 17.16
C VAL A 349 15.29 -4.95 17.44
N MET A 350 14.21 -4.86 16.65
CA MET A 350 13.02 -4.09 17.07
C MET A 350 12.10 -5.00 17.89
N VAL A 351 11.55 -4.46 18.97
CA VAL A 351 10.61 -5.17 19.86
C VAL A 351 9.16 -4.79 19.56
N GLU A 352 8.95 -3.59 19.03
CA GLU A 352 7.66 -3.09 18.57
C GLU A 352 7.82 -2.09 17.42
N ASP A 353 6.70 -1.60 16.88
CA ASP A 353 6.71 -0.51 15.90
C ASP A 353 7.22 0.78 16.56
N ILE A 354 8.07 1.53 15.86
CA ILE A 354 8.70 2.74 16.40
C ILE A 354 8.06 3.98 15.75
N ASP A 355 7.31 4.76 16.54
CA ASP A 355 6.70 6.01 16.10
C ASP A 355 7.68 7.19 16.22
N MET A 356 8.16 7.69 15.07
CA MET A 356 9.11 8.80 14.97
C MET A 356 8.44 10.19 14.95
N ALA A 357 7.16 10.30 15.30
CA ALA A 357 6.46 11.58 15.38
C ALA A 357 7.20 12.56 16.32
N GLY A 358 7.49 13.76 15.81
CA GLY A 358 8.16 14.82 16.58
C GLY A 358 9.68 14.67 16.72
N VAL A 359 10.29 13.61 16.15
CA VAL A 359 11.75 13.48 16.13
C VAL A 359 12.36 14.45 15.12
N GLU A 360 13.20 15.36 15.59
CA GLU A 360 13.96 16.28 14.75
C GLU A 360 15.41 15.81 14.55
N GLY A 361 16.04 16.26 13.46
CA GLY A 361 17.47 15.98 13.21
C GLY A 361 17.82 14.52 12.90
N TRP A 362 16.87 13.72 12.40
CA TRP A 362 17.17 12.36 11.94
C TRP A 362 18.10 12.37 10.72
N THR A 363 19.24 11.69 10.82
CA THR A 363 20.27 11.59 9.77
C THR A 363 20.41 10.19 9.18
N GLY A 364 19.69 9.20 9.72
CA GLY A 364 19.82 7.78 9.39
C GLY A 364 20.99 7.10 10.12
N ILE A 365 20.89 5.79 10.27
CA ILE A 365 21.94 4.98 10.93
C ILE A 365 23.17 4.86 10.01
N GLY A 366 24.34 5.18 10.55
CA GLY A 366 25.63 5.10 9.84
C GLY A 366 25.98 6.35 9.04
N THR A 367 27.28 6.57 8.82
CA THR A 367 27.83 7.67 8.01
C THR A 367 28.88 7.13 7.04
N ASP A 368 29.34 7.92 6.07
CA ASP A 368 30.42 7.46 5.18
C ASP A 368 31.72 7.11 5.93
N SER A 369 32.02 7.80 7.04
CA SER A 369 33.20 7.52 7.87
C SER A 369 32.98 6.40 8.88
N LYS A 370 31.73 6.18 9.31
CA LYS A 370 31.33 5.15 10.27
C LYS A 370 30.05 4.47 9.77
N PRO A 371 30.15 3.63 8.72
CA PRO A 371 28.98 2.94 8.20
C PRO A 371 28.49 1.91 9.21
N PHE A 372 27.20 1.59 9.16
CA PHE A 372 26.67 0.48 9.95
C PHE A 372 27.20 -0.85 9.40
N LYS A 373 27.75 -1.69 10.28
CA LYS A 373 28.36 -2.99 9.95
C LYS A 373 27.72 -4.18 10.68
N GLY A 374 26.69 -3.92 11.48
CA GLY A 374 26.08 -4.92 12.36
C GLY A 374 24.99 -5.75 11.66
N THR A 375 24.31 -6.56 12.47
CA THR A 375 23.08 -7.25 12.07
C THR A 375 21.89 -6.55 12.71
N PHE A 376 20.89 -6.21 11.90
CA PHE A 376 19.64 -5.59 12.30
C PHE A 376 18.46 -6.47 11.84
N ASP A 377 17.59 -6.83 12.77
CA ASP A 377 16.37 -7.59 12.50
C ASP A 377 15.16 -6.83 13.06
N GLY A 378 14.37 -6.25 12.18
CA GLY A 378 13.16 -5.53 12.54
C GLY A 378 12.04 -6.44 13.07
N LYS A 379 12.19 -7.77 13.01
CA LYS A 379 11.18 -8.74 13.49
C LYS A 379 9.76 -8.55 12.91
N GLY A 380 9.64 -7.88 11.76
CA GLY A 380 8.38 -7.55 11.12
C GLY A 380 7.80 -6.19 11.52
N HIS A 381 8.48 -5.45 12.40
CA HIS A 381 8.06 -4.13 12.87
C HIS A 381 8.40 -3.01 11.88
N SER A 382 7.69 -1.90 12.06
CA SER A 382 7.77 -0.71 11.21
C SER A 382 8.30 0.50 11.96
N VAL A 383 9.09 1.31 11.25
CA VAL A 383 9.33 2.71 11.62
C VAL A 383 8.20 3.54 11.02
N LEU A 384 7.48 4.30 11.85
CA LEU A 384 6.29 5.08 11.51
C LEU A 384 6.56 6.58 11.63
N ASN A 385 5.81 7.40 10.88
CA ASN A 385 5.80 8.86 10.97
C ASN A 385 7.18 9.57 10.87
N LEU A 386 8.19 8.90 10.29
CA LEU A 386 9.50 9.49 10.02
C LEU A 386 9.37 10.47 8.86
N THR A 387 9.33 11.77 9.15
CA THR A 387 9.06 12.82 8.15
C THR A 387 10.19 13.83 8.06
N LYS A 388 10.30 14.50 6.91
CA LYS A 388 11.21 15.64 6.66
C LYS A 388 12.68 15.31 6.92
N THR A 389 13.08 14.07 6.69
CA THR A 389 14.46 13.62 6.82
C THR A 389 15.07 13.29 5.46
N ARG A 390 16.39 13.44 5.35
CA ARG A 390 17.17 13.18 4.13
C ARG A 390 17.58 11.72 3.97
N SER A 391 17.36 10.90 4.98
CA SER A 391 17.77 9.49 4.99
C SER A 391 16.60 8.61 5.42
N GLY A 392 16.53 7.41 4.85
CA GLY A 392 15.72 6.34 5.38
C GLY A 392 16.16 5.90 6.78
N ILE A 393 15.84 4.67 7.15
CA ILE A 393 16.23 4.08 8.44
C ILE A 393 17.77 4.05 8.57
N PHE A 394 18.44 3.62 7.50
CA PHE A 394 19.89 3.62 7.38
C PHE A 394 20.34 4.67 6.37
N ASN A 395 21.47 5.31 6.66
CA ASN A 395 22.12 6.19 5.71
C ASN A 395 23.20 5.41 4.94
N VAL A 396 24.22 4.90 5.63
CA VAL A 396 25.33 4.14 5.00
C VAL A 396 25.56 2.81 5.70
N CYS A 397 25.56 1.74 4.91
CA CYS A 397 25.84 0.37 5.35
C CYS A 397 27.08 -0.20 4.66
N ASP A 398 27.89 -0.96 5.40
CA ASP A 398 29.11 -1.61 4.90
C ASP A 398 29.32 -2.95 5.63
N GLY A 399 29.05 -4.08 4.96
CA GLY A 399 29.11 -5.40 5.58
C GLY A 399 27.93 -5.75 6.49
N ALA A 400 26.84 -4.97 6.42
CA ALA A 400 25.68 -5.15 7.30
C ALA A 400 24.72 -6.25 6.83
N LYS A 401 23.89 -6.72 7.76
CA LYS A 401 22.72 -7.57 7.47
C LYS A 401 21.49 -6.88 8.01
N ILE A 402 20.54 -6.54 7.15
CA ILE A 402 19.32 -5.83 7.51
C ILE A 402 18.14 -6.70 7.10
N SER A 403 17.26 -7.01 8.04
CA SER A 403 16.15 -7.91 7.79
C SER A 403 14.86 -7.48 8.45
N ASN A 404 13.73 -7.87 7.84
CA ASN A 404 12.38 -7.79 8.40
C ASN A 404 11.99 -6.43 9.00
N VAL A 405 12.44 -5.33 8.40
CA VAL A 405 12.13 -3.97 8.85
C VAL A 405 11.37 -3.22 7.77
N SER A 406 10.39 -2.42 8.19
CA SER A 406 9.56 -1.65 7.28
C SER A 406 9.64 -0.14 7.50
N LEU A 407 9.66 0.64 6.41
CA LEU A 407 9.33 2.06 6.46
C LEU A 407 7.83 2.22 6.23
N GLY A 408 7.11 2.46 7.32
CA GLY A 408 5.66 2.32 7.41
C GLY A 408 4.87 3.60 7.14
N LYS A 409 3.63 3.61 7.65
CA LYS A 409 2.67 4.70 7.47
C LYS A 409 3.19 6.02 8.04
N GLY A 410 2.86 7.12 7.35
CA GLY A 410 3.21 8.47 7.79
C GLY A 410 4.67 8.86 7.52
N CYS A 411 5.51 7.94 7.05
CA CYS A 411 6.88 8.25 6.66
C CYS A 411 6.94 9.00 5.33
N SER A 412 7.77 10.04 5.28
CA SER A 412 8.13 10.79 4.07
C SER A 412 9.60 11.19 4.14
N ILE A 413 10.42 10.46 3.39
CA ILE A 413 11.84 10.78 3.21
C ILE A 413 11.92 11.87 2.15
N TYR A 414 12.58 12.98 2.46
CA TYR A 414 12.69 14.16 1.61
C TYR A 414 14.16 14.59 1.49
N ASN A 415 14.74 14.45 0.29
CA ASN A 415 16.09 14.94 0.00
C ASN A 415 16.05 16.14 -0.96
N ASN A 416 16.60 17.27 -0.52
CA ASN A 416 16.90 18.46 -1.33
C ASN A 416 18.42 18.66 -1.38
N VAL A 417 19.04 18.29 -2.50
CA VAL A 417 20.48 18.26 -2.72
C VAL A 417 21.11 19.67 -2.82
N GLN A 418 20.33 20.74 -2.98
CA GLN A 418 20.85 22.13 -3.08
C GLN A 418 21.66 22.58 -1.84
N GLU A 419 21.54 21.89 -0.70
CA GLU A 419 22.17 22.30 0.56
C GLU A 419 23.38 21.46 1.00
N TYR A 420 23.67 20.28 0.41
CA TYR A 420 24.74 19.40 0.93
C TYR A 420 25.42 18.52 -0.14
N ASN A 421 26.76 18.43 -0.05
CA ASN A 421 27.65 17.58 -0.87
C ASN A 421 27.61 16.07 -0.55
N ASN A 422 26.59 15.57 0.15
CA ASN A 422 26.41 14.12 0.34
C ASN A 422 25.73 13.57 -0.90
N GLY A 423 26.37 12.62 -1.56
CA GLY A 423 25.96 12.11 -2.87
C GLY A 423 24.44 11.90 -3.04
N ALA A 424 23.96 12.12 -4.25
CA ALA A 424 22.56 12.12 -4.66
C ALA A 424 21.83 10.75 -4.61
N TRP A 425 21.85 10.05 -3.46
CA TRP A 425 21.40 8.67 -3.31
C TRP A 425 20.33 8.63 -2.21
N VAL A 426 19.16 8.06 -2.49
CA VAL A 426 18.05 7.99 -1.52
C VAL A 426 17.38 6.63 -1.58
N GLY A 427 17.19 6.04 -0.40
CA GLY A 427 16.35 4.86 -0.22
C GLY A 427 15.52 4.96 1.05
N GLY A 428 14.34 4.34 1.05
CA GLY A 428 13.47 4.32 2.23
C GLY A 428 14.05 3.50 3.39
N ILE A 429 14.75 2.41 3.08
CA ILE A 429 15.46 1.60 4.08
C ILE A 429 16.91 2.06 4.21
N ALA A 430 17.66 2.19 3.10
CA ALA A 430 19.06 2.60 3.12
C ALA A 430 19.40 3.56 1.97
N ASN A 431 20.18 4.62 2.20
CA ASN A 431 20.65 5.44 1.06
C ASN A 431 21.75 4.72 0.25
N LYS A 432 22.72 4.12 0.96
CA LYS A 432 23.93 3.52 0.38
C LYS A 432 24.28 2.20 1.05
N ALA A 433 24.55 1.19 0.23
CA ALA A 433 24.91 -0.14 0.68
C ALA A 433 26.18 -0.67 -0.02
N LYS A 434 27.14 -1.13 0.79
CA LYS A 434 28.31 -1.90 0.36
C LYS A 434 28.32 -3.23 1.10
N ALA A 435 28.59 -4.34 0.42
CA ALA A 435 28.64 -5.67 1.02
C ALA A 435 27.46 -5.97 1.97
N THR A 436 26.28 -5.42 1.69
CA THR A 436 25.15 -5.43 2.61
C THR A 436 24.06 -6.36 2.11
N ALA A 437 23.48 -7.16 3.01
CA ALA A 437 22.36 -8.04 2.70
C ALA A 437 21.05 -7.45 3.25
N PHE A 438 20.08 -7.22 2.36
CA PHE A 438 18.71 -6.87 2.72
C PHE A 438 17.81 -8.09 2.54
N SER A 439 17.00 -8.42 3.53
CA SER A 439 16.04 -9.53 3.45
C SER A 439 14.70 -9.24 4.10
N GLY A 440 13.59 -9.36 3.36
CA GLY A 440 12.25 -9.17 3.97
C GLY A 440 11.95 -7.72 4.36
N CYS A 441 12.68 -6.74 3.82
CA CYS A 441 12.45 -5.34 4.11
C CYS A 441 11.31 -4.78 3.24
N SER A 442 10.51 -3.87 3.79
CA SER A 442 9.39 -3.30 3.02
C SER A 442 9.24 -1.79 3.17
N VAL A 443 8.67 -1.15 2.15
CA VAL A 443 8.28 0.27 2.23
C VAL A 443 6.82 0.40 1.81
N THR A 444 5.99 0.82 2.76
CA THR A 444 4.56 1.13 2.54
C THR A 444 4.29 2.64 2.63
N GLY A 445 5.24 3.41 3.15
CA GLY A 445 5.20 4.88 3.23
C GLY A 445 5.57 5.58 1.90
N ALA A 446 5.92 6.86 2.00
CA ALA A 446 6.37 7.67 0.86
C ALA A 446 7.89 7.90 0.91
N VAL A 447 8.51 7.83 -0.26
CA VAL A 447 9.88 8.28 -0.51
C VAL A 447 9.80 9.39 -1.55
N GLU A 448 10.16 10.60 -1.17
CA GLU A 448 10.07 11.81 -1.99
C GLU A 448 11.46 12.38 -2.28
N TYR A 449 11.78 12.44 -3.57
CA TYR A 449 13.07 12.90 -4.05
C TYR A 449 12.91 14.23 -4.79
N ALA A 450 13.46 15.30 -4.20
CA ALA A 450 13.22 16.67 -4.64
C ALA A 450 14.52 17.48 -4.89
N GLY A 451 15.67 16.81 -4.96
CA GLY A 451 16.94 17.43 -5.34
C GLY A 451 17.85 16.47 -6.09
N PHE A 452 18.76 16.99 -6.89
CA PHE A 452 19.73 16.24 -7.67
C PHE A 452 21.14 16.81 -7.46
N SER A 453 22.18 15.98 -7.64
CA SER A 453 23.54 16.50 -7.73
C SER A 453 23.68 17.35 -8.99
N ASN A 454 24.31 18.52 -8.85
CA ASN A 454 24.71 19.41 -9.94
C ASN A 454 26.08 19.04 -10.54
N ASP A 455 26.88 18.25 -9.83
CA ASP A 455 28.07 17.61 -10.37
C ASP A 455 27.62 16.47 -11.31
N ASP A 456 28.35 16.23 -12.42
CA ASP A 456 28.12 15.21 -13.47
C ASP A 456 27.91 13.76 -12.98
N SER A 457 27.83 13.55 -11.67
CA SER A 457 27.47 12.31 -11.00
C SER A 457 25.98 11.99 -11.16
N ALA A 458 25.68 10.72 -11.45
CA ALA A 458 24.31 10.24 -11.49
C ALA A 458 23.66 10.24 -10.10
N SER A 459 22.36 10.51 -10.07
CA SER A 459 21.50 10.40 -8.88
C SER A 459 20.81 9.04 -8.84
N TYR A 460 20.53 8.54 -7.64
CA TYR A 460 19.98 7.19 -7.40
C TYR A 460 18.82 7.24 -6.42
N ALA A 461 17.66 6.72 -6.82
CA ALA A 461 16.47 6.67 -5.96
C ALA A 461 15.89 5.25 -5.94
N GLY A 462 15.77 4.67 -4.75
CA GLY A 462 15.15 3.36 -4.52
C GLY A 462 14.04 3.44 -3.50
N GLY A 463 13.02 2.59 -3.59
CA GLY A 463 12.10 2.39 -2.46
C GLY A 463 12.84 1.75 -1.27
N ILE A 464 13.64 0.72 -1.52
CA ILE A 464 14.45 0.06 -0.48
C ILE A 464 15.80 0.77 -0.34
N VAL A 465 16.56 0.83 -1.43
CA VAL A 465 17.96 1.31 -1.38
C VAL A 465 18.34 2.18 -2.56
N GLY A 466 19.01 3.31 -2.32
CA GLY A 466 19.45 4.20 -3.41
C GLY A 466 20.46 3.51 -4.34
N TRP A 467 21.59 3.08 -3.77
CA TRP A 467 22.69 2.44 -4.50
C TRP A 467 23.22 1.21 -3.77
N CYS A 468 23.49 0.15 -4.54
CA CYS A 468 24.14 -1.08 -4.09
C CYS A 468 25.34 -1.43 -4.96
N ASP A 469 26.43 -1.83 -4.30
CA ASP A 469 27.60 -2.40 -4.96
C ASP A 469 27.40 -3.88 -5.34
N SER A 470 28.39 -4.47 -6.02
CA SER A 470 28.31 -5.84 -6.52
C SER A 470 28.40 -6.92 -5.45
N SER A 471 28.83 -6.56 -4.25
CA SER A 471 28.90 -7.48 -3.10
C SER A 471 27.64 -7.46 -2.23
N SER A 472 26.66 -6.61 -2.55
CA SER A 472 25.38 -6.51 -1.85
C SER A 472 24.33 -7.48 -2.39
N SER A 473 23.31 -7.76 -1.58
CA SER A 473 22.14 -8.55 -2.01
C SER A 473 20.83 -7.97 -1.49
N ILE A 474 19.77 -8.05 -2.30
CA ILE A 474 18.42 -7.59 -1.96
C ILE A 474 17.46 -8.74 -2.24
N GLN A 475 16.83 -9.28 -1.21
CA GLN A 475 16.05 -10.51 -1.32
C GLN A 475 14.72 -10.38 -0.59
N ASN A 476 13.62 -10.84 -1.19
CA ASN A 476 12.29 -10.82 -0.56
C ASN A 476 11.86 -9.41 -0.11
N CYS A 477 12.32 -8.36 -0.77
CA CYS A 477 12.00 -6.99 -0.40
C CYS A 477 10.84 -6.44 -1.22
N LYS A 478 10.05 -5.53 -0.63
CA LYS A 478 8.82 -5.03 -1.24
C LYS A 478 8.68 -3.52 -1.19
N MET A 479 8.35 -2.90 -2.31
CA MET A 479 7.89 -1.51 -2.37
C MET A 479 6.39 -1.49 -2.71
N ALA A 480 5.56 -1.23 -1.71
CA ALA A 480 4.11 -1.12 -1.83
C ALA A 480 3.60 0.34 -1.70
N GLY A 481 4.46 1.24 -1.23
CA GLY A 481 4.18 2.65 -1.07
C GLY A 481 4.37 3.48 -2.35
N ARG A 482 4.81 4.73 -2.18
CA ARG A 482 5.04 5.68 -3.29
C ARG A 482 6.49 6.13 -3.32
N LEU A 483 7.16 5.96 -4.45
CA LEU A 483 8.39 6.67 -4.79
C LEU A 483 8.04 7.82 -5.73
N SER A 484 8.42 9.05 -5.39
CA SER A 484 8.10 10.22 -6.21
C SER A 484 9.26 11.17 -6.36
N ILE A 485 9.43 11.65 -7.58
CA ILE A 485 10.61 12.39 -7.99
C ILE A 485 10.17 13.66 -8.71
N SER A 486 10.43 14.81 -8.11
CA SER A 486 9.84 16.09 -8.54
C SER A 486 10.80 17.28 -8.44
N ALA A 487 12.11 17.07 -8.59
CA ALA A 487 13.05 18.16 -8.39
C ALA A 487 12.93 19.25 -9.49
N PRO A 488 13.27 20.51 -9.18
CA PRO A 488 13.03 21.66 -10.04
C PRO A 488 14.13 21.94 -11.09
N THR A 489 15.18 21.14 -11.18
CA THR A 489 16.33 21.46 -12.05
C THR A 489 16.08 21.16 -13.52
N ASP A 490 16.31 22.16 -14.37
CA ASP A 490 16.68 22.02 -15.78
C ASP A 490 18.21 21.85 -15.86
N GLY A 491 18.71 20.69 -16.31
CA GLY A 491 20.15 20.41 -16.42
C GLY A 491 20.45 18.98 -16.88
N ASP A 492 21.65 18.71 -17.39
CA ASP A 492 22.08 17.39 -17.93
C ASP A 492 22.44 16.38 -16.82
N VAL A 493 21.49 16.12 -15.91
CA VAL A 493 21.64 15.13 -14.83
C VAL A 493 21.09 13.77 -15.29
N THR A 494 21.77 12.69 -14.89
CA THR A 494 21.24 11.32 -15.01
C THR A 494 20.65 10.86 -13.69
N LEU A 495 19.39 10.46 -13.69
CA LEU A 495 18.73 9.77 -12.59
C LEU A 495 18.52 8.30 -12.92
N ASN A 496 18.82 7.44 -11.95
CA ASN A 496 18.40 6.05 -11.92
C ASN A 496 17.40 5.87 -10.77
N ALA A 497 16.16 5.51 -11.09
CA ALA A 497 15.12 5.29 -10.10
C ALA A 497 14.46 3.93 -10.28
N GLY A 498 14.38 3.17 -9.19
CA GLY A 498 13.69 1.89 -9.15
C GLY A 498 12.78 1.76 -7.94
N GLY A 499 11.70 0.99 -8.05
CA GLY A 499 10.84 0.70 -6.90
C GLY A 499 11.63 0.00 -5.77
N ILE A 500 12.63 -0.81 -6.10
CA ILE A 500 13.51 -1.46 -5.12
C ILE A 500 14.82 -0.69 -4.98
N ALA A 501 15.58 -0.52 -6.07
CA ALA A 501 16.82 0.25 -6.03
C ALA A 501 17.04 1.18 -7.23
N GLY A 502 17.74 2.29 -7.00
CA GLY A 502 18.14 3.19 -8.08
C GLY A 502 19.14 2.53 -9.01
N LEU A 503 20.26 2.07 -8.45
CA LEU A 503 21.26 1.26 -9.15
C LEU A 503 21.61 0.03 -8.32
N ASN A 504 21.69 -1.12 -8.97
CA ASN A 504 22.16 -2.34 -8.35
C ASN A 504 23.21 -3.05 -9.22
N ALA A 505 24.36 -3.37 -8.61
CA ALA A 505 25.39 -4.22 -9.19
C ALA A 505 25.44 -5.62 -8.56
N GLY A 506 24.65 -5.89 -7.51
CA GLY A 506 24.66 -7.14 -6.74
C GLY A 506 23.51 -8.09 -7.08
N ARG A 507 23.24 -9.06 -6.19
CA ARG A 507 22.14 -10.03 -6.38
C ARG A 507 20.79 -9.45 -5.97
N THR A 508 19.78 -9.56 -6.83
CA THR A 508 18.38 -9.24 -6.50
C THR A 508 17.48 -10.44 -6.73
N SER A 509 16.76 -10.88 -5.72
CA SER A 509 15.83 -12.01 -5.88
C SER A 509 14.50 -11.83 -5.17
N SER A 510 13.43 -12.33 -5.77
CA SER A 510 12.10 -12.39 -5.15
C SER A 510 11.60 -11.03 -4.63
N CYS A 511 12.00 -9.94 -5.28
CA CYS A 511 11.59 -8.60 -4.89
C CYS A 511 10.34 -8.15 -5.67
N GLU A 512 9.50 -7.33 -5.04
CA GLU A 512 8.21 -6.92 -5.60
C GLU A 512 8.03 -5.39 -5.56
N MET A 513 7.61 -4.83 -6.69
CA MET A 513 7.05 -3.47 -6.74
C MET A 513 5.56 -3.54 -7.08
N SER A 514 4.70 -3.30 -6.10
CA SER A 514 3.23 -3.13 -6.27
C SER A 514 2.76 -1.69 -6.02
N GLY A 515 3.63 -0.83 -5.53
CA GLY A 515 3.35 0.58 -5.32
C GLY A 515 3.42 1.43 -6.60
N THR A 516 3.74 2.70 -6.41
CA THR A 516 3.85 3.68 -7.52
C THR A 516 5.24 4.30 -7.59
N LEU A 517 5.76 4.44 -8.80
CA LEU A 517 6.92 5.28 -9.12
C LEU A 517 6.41 6.42 -10.01
N SER A 518 6.56 7.66 -9.56
CA SER A 518 6.17 8.85 -10.34
C SER A 518 7.35 9.78 -10.53
N PHE A 519 7.58 10.19 -11.77
CA PHE A 519 8.64 11.10 -12.14
C PHE A 519 8.05 12.33 -12.85
N SER A 520 8.34 13.53 -12.35
CA SER A 520 7.80 14.79 -12.87
C SER A 520 8.84 15.91 -12.97
N SER A 521 10.11 15.59 -13.25
CA SER A 521 11.21 16.57 -13.34
C SER A 521 11.71 16.82 -14.78
N GLY A 522 12.46 17.92 -14.97
CA GLY A 522 13.01 18.40 -16.24
C GLY A 522 14.49 18.06 -16.50
N ILE A 523 15.09 17.10 -15.78
CA ILE A 523 16.50 16.69 -15.97
C ILE A 523 16.79 16.08 -17.35
N GLY A 524 18.06 15.97 -17.73
CA GLY A 524 18.50 15.34 -18.98
C GLY A 524 18.06 13.88 -19.14
N LYS A 525 18.46 12.98 -18.23
CA LYS A 525 18.25 11.53 -18.40
C LYS A 525 17.48 10.91 -17.23
N ALA A 526 16.40 10.20 -17.54
CA ALA A 526 15.59 9.44 -16.59
C ALA A 526 15.63 7.94 -16.92
N ARG A 527 16.19 7.14 -16.01
CA ARG A 527 16.22 5.68 -16.09
C ARG A 527 15.33 5.13 -15.00
N LEU A 528 14.17 4.60 -15.38
CA LEU A 528 13.06 4.29 -14.49
C LEU A 528 12.72 2.80 -14.60
N GLY A 529 12.81 2.04 -13.51
CA GLY A 529 12.35 0.65 -13.47
C GLY A 529 11.34 0.41 -12.37
N GLY A 530 10.42 -0.53 -12.55
CA GLY A 530 9.59 -0.98 -11.44
C GLY A 530 10.44 -1.61 -10.33
N ILE A 531 11.49 -2.36 -10.68
CA ILE A 531 12.43 -2.95 -9.71
C ILE A 531 13.70 -2.09 -9.62
N MET A 532 14.47 -1.98 -10.70
CA MET A 532 15.74 -1.21 -10.71
C MET A 532 15.77 -0.12 -11.76
N GLY A 533 16.30 1.06 -11.41
CA GLY A 533 16.57 2.11 -12.40
C GLY A 533 17.65 1.69 -13.41
N SER A 534 18.78 1.19 -12.90
CA SER A 534 19.87 0.63 -13.72
C SER A 534 20.41 -0.66 -13.10
N LEU A 535 20.61 -1.65 -13.96
CA LEU A 535 21.42 -2.83 -13.67
C LEU A 535 22.79 -2.67 -14.34
N VAL A 536 23.86 -2.97 -13.62
CA VAL A 536 25.23 -2.83 -14.10
C VAL A 536 26.04 -4.12 -13.93
N ALA A 537 27.27 -4.12 -14.45
CA ALA A 537 28.20 -5.24 -14.40
C ALA A 537 28.25 -5.92 -13.02
N GLY A 538 28.09 -7.25 -13.01
CA GLY A 538 28.05 -8.06 -11.78
C GLY A 538 26.65 -8.32 -11.21
N ALA A 539 25.62 -7.61 -11.70
CA ALA A 539 24.25 -7.85 -11.24
C ALA A 539 23.75 -9.23 -11.67
N SER A 540 23.06 -9.89 -10.73
CA SER A 540 22.27 -11.10 -10.98
C SER A 540 20.86 -10.88 -10.47
N VAL A 541 19.87 -11.25 -11.28
CA VAL A 541 18.45 -11.04 -10.95
C VAL A 541 17.66 -12.31 -11.17
N GLU A 542 16.69 -12.57 -10.29
CA GLU A 542 15.81 -13.73 -10.39
C GLU A 542 14.45 -13.50 -9.70
N ASN A 543 13.37 -14.01 -10.29
CA ASN A 543 12.04 -14.11 -9.69
C ASN A 543 11.47 -12.77 -9.16
N ASN A 544 11.79 -11.66 -9.82
CA ASN A 544 11.30 -10.35 -9.42
C ASN A 544 9.93 -10.06 -10.04
N ALA A 545 9.08 -9.32 -9.33
CA ALA A 545 7.70 -9.08 -9.73
C ALA A 545 7.38 -7.58 -9.79
N TYR A 546 7.00 -7.11 -10.98
CA TYR A 546 6.44 -5.78 -11.16
C TYR A 546 4.93 -5.85 -11.36
N MET A 547 4.18 -5.31 -10.40
CA MET A 547 2.72 -5.27 -10.38
C MET A 547 2.16 -3.85 -10.19
N GLY A 548 3.05 -2.87 -10.00
CA GLY A 548 2.71 -1.48 -9.70
C GLY A 548 2.49 -0.60 -10.93
N THR A 549 2.71 0.69 -10.76
CA THR A 549 2.67 1.68 -11.85
C THR A 549 3.92 2.53 -11.87
N VAL A 550 4.52 2.69 -13.05
CA VAL A 550 5.58 3.67 -13.33
C VAL A 550 5.01 4.74 -14.24
N THR A 551 5.04 6.00 -13.80
CA THR A 551 4.53 7.15 -14.56
C THR A 551 5.61 8.19 -14.80
N LEU A 552 5.82 8.53 -16.07
CA LEU A 552 6.62 9.66 -16.51
C LEU A 552 5.70 10.85 -16.86
N ALA A 553 5.78 11.93 -16.10
CA ALA A 553 5.09 13.20 -16.33
C ALA A 553 6.07 14.39 -16.47
N GLY A 554 7.38 14.15 -16.41
CA GLY A 554 8.43 15.16 -16.54
C GLY A 554 8.76 15.54 -18.00
N THR A 555 9.88 16.22 -18.20
CA THR A 555 10.37 16.62 -19.53
C THR A 555 11.83 16.24 -19.81
N PRO A 556 12.27 15.00 -19.54
CA PRO A 556 13.63 14.59 -19.86
C PRO A 556 13.87 14.41 -21.36
N THR A 557 15.12 14.59 -21.79
CA THR A 557 15.55 14.35 -23.18
C THR A 557 15.91 12.89 -23.42
N TYR A 558 16.23 12.11 -22.39
CA TYR A 558 16.55 10.69 -22.52
C TYR A 558 15.78 9.87 -21.49
N VAL A 559 14.94 8.93 -21.94
CA VAL A 559 14.10 8.11 -21.07
C VAL A 559 14.30 6.66 -21.37
N ALA A 560 14.71 5.88 -20.38
CA ALA A 560 14.61 4.44 -20.42
C ALA A 560 13.67 3.98 -19.30
N ILE A 561 12.50 3.46 -19.66
CA ILE A 561 11.46 3.02 -18.71
C ILE A 561 11.18 1.52 -18.87
N GLY A 562 11.36 0.76 -17.80
CA GLY A 562 11.10 -0.67 -17.78
C GLY A 562 10.09 -1.07 -16.72
N GLY A 563 9.32 -2.12 -16.98
CA GLY A 563 8.50 -2.74 -15.95
C GLY A 563 9.38 -3.32 -14.85
N LEU A 564 10.44 -4.04 -15.20
CA LEU A 564 11.43 -4.49 -14.22
C LEU A 564 12.61 -3.52 -14.14
N TYR A 565 13.26 -3.19 -15.26
CA TYR A 565 14.54 -2.49 -15.27
C TYR A 565 14.56 -1.29 -16.22
N GLY A 566 14.98 -0.11 -15.77
CA GLY A 566 15.11 1.04 -16.68
C GLY A 566 16.15 0.78 -17.78
N VAL A 567 17.39 0.49 -17.37
CA VAL A 567 18.51 0.20 -18.26
C VAL A 567 19.22 -1.09 -17.86
N LEU A 568 19.62 -1.87 -18.87
CA LEU A 568 20.60 -2.95 -18.76
C LEU A 568 21.95 -2.43 -19.29
N GLU A 569 22.92 -2.19 -18.41
CA GLU A 569 24.27 -1.76 -18.80
C GLU A 569 25.16 -2.97 -19.17
N SER A 570 26.36 -2.70 -19.70
CA SER A 570 27.31 -3.73 -20.13
C SER A 570 27.62 -4.73 -18.99
N ASP A 571 27.80 -6.00 -19.34
CA ASP A 571 28.19 -7.11 -18.45
C ASP A 571 27.20 -7.49 -17.33
N CYS A 572 25.92 -7.10 -17.45
CA CYS A 572 24.87 -7.71 -16.64
C CYS A 572 24.67 -9.19 -17.03
N SER A 573 24.59 -10.09 -16.05
CA SER A 573 24.32 -11.51 -16.27
C SER A 573 22.86 -11.84 -15.95
N PHE A 574 22.14 -12.42 -16.91
CA PHE A 574 20.77 -12.91 -16.73
C PHE A 574 20.75 -14.41 -17.07
N ASP A 575 20.68 -15.28 -16.06
CA ASP A 575 20.47 -16.72 -16.28
C ASP A 575 18.97 -17.03 -16.31
N ASN A 576 18.39 -16.85 -17.49
CA ASN A 576 16.95 -16.98 -17.71
C ASN A 576 16.45 -18.42 -17.84
N ALA A 577 17.28 -19.44 -17.61
CA ALA A 577 16.76 -20.81 -17.51
C ALA A 577 15.93 -21.03 -16.24
N THR A 578 16.22 -20.27 -15.17
CA THR A 578 15.56 -20.41 -13.86
C THR A 578 14.81 -19.15 -13.39
N ASP A 579 15.09 -17.99 -13.98
CA ASP A 579 14.40 -16.74 -13.66
C ASP A 579 12.93 -16.78 -14.15
N LYS A 580 11.99 -16.64 -13.21
CA LYS A 580 10.54 -16.54 -13.47
C LYS A 580 10.00 -15.14 -13.17
N SER A 581 10.81 -14.10 -13.37
CA SER A 581 10.39 -12.73 -13.17
C SER A 581 9.11 -12.40 -13.95
N VAL A 582 8.22 -11.63 -13.33
CA VAL A 582 6.90 -11.32 -13.87
C VAL A 582 6.72 -9.82 -14.00
N SER A 583 6.19 -9.36 -15.13
CA SER A 583 5.86 -7.95 -15.36
C SER A 583 4.39 -7.82 -15.76
N LEU A 584 3.55 -7.40 -14.80
CA LEU A 584 2.09 -7.27 -14.89
C LEU A 584 1.58 -5.83 -14.69
N GLY A 585 2.47 -4.92 -14.27
CA GLY A 585 2.10 -3.54 -13.96
C GLY A 585 1.84 -2.66 -15.18
N THR A 586 1.74 -1.35 -14.95
CA THR A 586 1.42 -0.35 -15.99
C THR A 586 2.52 0.69 -16.13
N ILE A 587 2.97 0.94 -17.36
CA ILE A 587 3.91 2.01 -17.71
C ILE A 587 3.13 3.13 -18.41
N LYS A 588 3.20 4.35 -17.87
CA LYS A 588 2.53 5.53 -18.43
C LYS A 588 3.56 6.59 -18.82
N LEU A 589 3.58 6.95 -20.09
CA LEU A 589 4.46 7.98 -20.66
C LEU A 589 3.60 9.18 -21.07
N ASN A 590 3.46 10.15 -20.17
CA ASN A 590 2.57 11.30 -20.34
C ASN A 590 3.29 12.53 -20.93
N SER A 591 4.60 12.66 -20.72
CA SER A 591 5.38 13.81 -21.17
C SER A 591 6.88 13.49 -21.27
N PHE A 592 7.59 14.23 -22.13
CA PHE A 592 9.05 14.22 -22.29
C PHE A 592 9.50 15.52 -22.99
N SER A 593 10.81 15.79 -23.10
CA SER A 593 11.31 17.03 -23.73
C SER A 593 10.93 17.12 -25.21
N ASN A 594 10.47 18.30 -25.65
CA ASN A 594 10.16 18.57 -27.05
C ASN A 594 11.44 18.96 -27.82
N SER A 595 12.25 17.98 -28.26
CA SER A 595 13.56 18.21 -28.89
C SER A 595 13.89 17.16 -29.95
N ALA A 596 14.59 17.57 -31.01
CA ALA A 596 15.11 16.67 -32.05
C ALA A 596 16.20 15.72 -31.55
N THR A 597 16.64 15.83 -30.29
CA THR A 597 17.57 14.92 -29.63
C THR A 597 16.88 13.98 -28.62
N THR A 598 15.57 14.12 -28.40
CA THR A 598 14.88 13.32 -27.39
C THR A 598 14.82 11.85 -27.78
N ARG A 599 15.14 10.95 -26.85
CA ARG A 599 15.11 9.48 -27.03
C ARG A 599 14.33 8.80 -25.91
N ILE A 600 13.36 7.97 -26.29
CA ILE A 600 12.47 7.26 -25.37
C ILE A 600 12.54 5.76 -25.65
N PHE A 601 12.68 4.96 -24.59
CA PHE A 601 12.71 3.50 -24.65
C PHE A 601 11.77 2.93 -23.59
N ALA A 602 10.81 2.09 -23.97
CA ALA A 602 9.84 1.51 -23.05
C ALA A 602 9.66 0.00 -23.25
N GLY A 603 9.82 -0.79 -22.19
CA GLY A 603 9.56 -2.23 -22.28
C GLY A 603 9.13 -2.90 -20.98
N GLY A 604 8.51 -4.07 -21.08
CA GLY A 604 8.01 -4.81 -19.91
C GLY A 604 9.12 -5.35 -19.02
N PHE A 605 10.19 -5.88 -19.61
CA PHE A 605 11.39 -6.30 -18.87
C PHE A 605 12.35 -5.12 -18.72
N ALA A 606 12.80 -4.54 -19.83
CA ALA A 606 13.69 -3.40 -19.82
C ALA A 606 13.28 -2.30 -20.78
N GLY A 607 13.49 -1.05 -20.37
CA GLY A 607 13.40 0.09 -21.28
C GLY A 607 14.48 -0.01 -22.34
N MET A 608 15.75 -0.03 -21.92
CA MET A 608 16.89 0.01 -22.83
C MET A 608 17.98 -1.02 -22.50
N ALA A 609 18.65 -1.52 -23.54
CA ALA A 609 19.90 -2.26 -23.44
C ALA A 609 21.09 -1.45 -24.00
N ALA A 610 22.19 -1.36 -23.26
CA ALA A 610 23.42 -0.71 -23.71
C ALA A 610 24.18 -1.55 -24.76
N GLY A 611 25.16 -0.94 -25.44
CA GLY A 611 26.04 -1.66 -26.37
C GLY A 611 26.91 -2.73 -25.70
N GLY A 612 27.39 -3.69 -26.48
CA GLY A 612 28.28 -4.78 -26.05
C GLY A 612 27.62 -5.89 -25.25
N ILE A 613 26.38 -5.70 -24.77
CA ILE A 613 25.67 -6.70 -23.97
C ILE A 613 25.20 -7.90 -24.81
N LYS A 614 25.21 -9.09 -24.21
CA LYS A 614 24.55 -10.29 -24.75
C LYS A 614 23.21 -10.48 -24.04
N LEU A 615 22.12 -10.44 -24.80
CA LEU A 615 20.76 -10.59 -24.29
C LEU A 615 20.28 -12.01 -24.55
N SER A 616 19.65 -12.63 -23.55
CA SER A 616 19.06 -13.97 -23.65
C SER A 616 17.80 -14.05 -22.81
N PHE A 617 16.64 -14.09 -23.44
CA PHE A 617 15.33 -14.20 -22.81
C PHE A 617 14.68 -15.53 -23.20
N LYS A 618 14.22 -16.30 -22.21
CA LYS A 618 13.64 -17.62 -22.45
C LYS A 618 12.42 -17.86 -21.57
N GLY A 619 11.29 -18.26 -22.17
CA GLY A 619 10.12 -18.76 -21.45
C GLY A 619 9.34 -17.71 -20.66
N TYR A 620 9.44 -16.43 -21.04
CA TYR A 620 8.72 -15.35 -20.35
C TYR A 620 7.34 -15.11 -20.92
N GLU A 621 6.41 -14.83 -20.01
CA GLU A 621 5.12 -14.24 -20.34
C GLU A 621 5.03 -12.84 -19.71
N PHE A 622 4.86 -11.82 -20.55
CA PHE A 622 4.74 -10.43 -20.11
C PHE A 622 3.33 -9.90 -20.36
N GLN A 623 2.78 -9.19 -19.38
CA GLN A 623 1.44 -8.60 -19.45
C GLN A 623 1.47 -7.10 -19.15
N THR A 624 2.65 -6.46 -19.25
CA THR A 624 2.80 -5.03 -18.96
C THR A 624 1.96 -4.20 -19.91
N ASN A 625 1.13 -3.31 -19.36
CA ASN A 625 0.42 -2.31 -20.17
C ASN A 625 1.34 -1.12 -20.37
N ILE A 626 1.62 -0.76 -21.63
CA ILE A 626 2.46 0.40 -21.96
C ILE A 626 1.61 1.39 -22.73
N SER A 627 1.40 2.57 -22.15
CA SER A 627 0.64 3.64 -22.79
C SER A 627 1.51 4.88 -22.99
N PHE A 628 1.55 5.35 -24.23
CA PHE A 628 2.07 6.66 -24.60
C PHE A 628 0.87 7.58 -24.81
N ASP A 629 0.51 8.37 -23.79
CA ASP A 629 -0.62 9.31 -23.84
C ASP A 629 -0.07 10.73 -23.89
N GLN A 630 0.05 11.27 -25.10
CA GLN A 630 0.56 12.62 -25.29
C GLN A 630 -0.57 13.61 -25.56
N THR A 631 -0.64 14.62 -24.70
CA THR A 631 -1.56 15.75 -24.80
C THR A 631 -1.03 16.92 -25.64
N ALA A 632 0.22 16.85 -26.09
CA ALA A 632 0.86 17.83 -26.98
C ALA A 632 1.66 17.13 -28.10
N ALA A 633 1.71 17.71 -29.30
CA ALA A 633 2.62 17.24 -30.35
C ALA A 633 4.06 17.59 -29.96
N ARG A 634 4.93 16.57 -29.91
CA ARG A 634 6.34 16.69 -29.53
C ARG A 634 7.27 16.20 -30.65
N ILE A 635 8.48 16.75 -30.66
CA ILE A 635 9.61 16.36 -31.48
C ILE A 635 10.45 15.38 -30.67
N ALA A 636 10.87 14.28 -31.30
CA ALA A 636 11.82 13.33 -30.75
C ALA A 636 12.66 12.70 -31.88
N ASP A 637 13.87 12.25 -31.56
CA ASP A 637 14.69 11.46 -32.46
C ASP A 637 14.19 10.01 -32.47
N PHE A 638 14.05 9.40 -31.28
CA PHE A 638 13.66 8.00 -31.12
C PHE A 638 12.52 7.82 -30.10
N ILE A 639 11.54 7.00 -30.46
CA ILE A 639 10.58 6.39 -29.54
C ILE A 639 10.53 4.90 -29.85
N LEU A 640 11.04 4.09 -28.91
CA LEU A 640 11.22 2.65 -29.06
C LEU A 640 10.39 1.93 -28.00
N GLY A 641 9.57 0.96 -28.41
CA GLY A 641 8.68 0.24 -27.51
C GLY A 641 8.61 -1.26 -27.78
N GLY A 642 8.56 -2.07 -26.72
CA GLY A 642 8.24 -3.48 -26.92
C GLY A 642 7.92 -4.33 -25.69
N GLY A 643 7.44 -5.54 -25.99
CA GLY A 643 7.17 -6.67 -25.08
C GLY A 643 8.01 -6.70 -23.83
N VAL A 644 9.24 -7.03 -24.17
CA VAL A 644 10.33 -7.35 -23.28
C VAL A 644 11.25 -6.15 -23.24
N LEU A 645 11.68 -5.69 -24.43
CA LEU A 645 12.70 -4.68 -24.59
C LEU A 645 12.17 -3.50 -25.43
N GLY A 646 12.28 -2.29 -24.90
CA GLY A 646 12.00 -1.08 -25.69
C GLY A 646 12.93 -0.97 -26.89
N GLY A 647 14.24 -1.01 -26.65
CA GLY A 647 15.23 -1.19 -27.69
C GLY A 647 16.66 -1.17 -27.15
N CYS A 648 17.63 -1.46 -27.99
CA CYS A 648 19.02 -1.13 -27.67
C CYS A 648 19.35 0.33 -28.00
N ASP A 649 20.46 0.83 -27.48
CA ASP A 649 21.00 2.13 -27.89
C ASP A 649 21.19 2.17 -29.43
N PRO A 650 20.59 3.13 -30.16
CA PRO A 650 20.78 3.28 -31.59
C PRO A 650 22.24 3.42 -32.02
N ASP A 651 23.07 4.02 -31.16
CA ASP A 651 24.46 4.36 -31.48
C ASP A 651 25.45 3.24 -31.13
N ALA A 652 24.98 2.14 -30.51
CA ALA A 652 25.85 1.05 -30.08
C ALA A 652 25.28 -0.34 -30.36
N LYS A 653 26.11 -1.24 -30.89
CA LYS A 653 25.70 -2.62 -31.16
C LYS A 653 25.66 -3.47 -29.91
N VAL A 654 24.62 -4.28 -29.74
CA VAL A 654 24.64 -5.41 -28.80
C VAL A 654 25.50 -6.54 -29.35
N ALA A 655 26.09 -7.36 -28.48
CA ALA A 655 26.87 -8.53 -28.89
C ALA A 655 25.99 -9.65 -29.48
N GLY A 656 24.71 -9.67 -29.11
CA GLY A 656 23.69 -10.54 -29.68
C GLY A 656 22.45 -10.58 -28.80
N ALA A 657 21.29 -10.80 -29.40
CA ALA A 657 20.02 -10.90 -28.69
C ALA A 657 19.27 -12.18 -29.05
N VAL A 658 18.89 -12.96 -28.03
CA VAL A 658 18.12 -14.20 -28.18
C VAL A 658 16.82 -14.08 -27.42
N PHE A 659 15.71 -14.37 -28.09
CA PHE A 659 14.37 -14.43 -27.53
C PHE A 659 13.78 -15.80 -27.89
N GLU A 660 13.46 -16.61 -26.89
CA GLU A 660 12.94 -17.97 -27.06
C GLU A 660 11.68 -18.15 -26.21
N ASP A 661 10.62 -18.72 -26.80
CA ASP A 661 9.36 -19.04 -26.10
C ASP A 661 8.78 -17.84 -25.32
N ILE A 662 8.82 -16.65 -25.93
CA ILE A 662 8.28 -15.43 -25.33
C ILE A 662 6.81 -15.25 -25.70
N SER A 663 5.97 -14.92 -24.72
CA SER A 663 4.56 -14.55 -24.93
C SER A 663 4.32 -13.12 -24.44
N ASN A 664 3.82 -12.25 -25.32
CA ASN A 664 3.33 -10.93 -24.92
C ASN A 664 1.79 -10.93 -24.90
N LEU A 665 1.22 -10.61 -23.73
CA LEU A 665 -0.21 -10.49 -23.47
C LEU A 665 -0.62 -9.07 -23.03
N GLY A 666 0.33 -8.13 -22.94
CA GLY A 666 0.06 -6.76 -22.53
C GLY A 666 -0.77 -5.97 -23.56
N ILE A 667 -1.02 -4.69 -23.27
CA ILE A 667 -1.64 -3.75 -24.21
C ILE A 667 -0.67 -2.62 -24.51
N TYR A 668 -0.40 -2.38 -25.80
CA TYR A 668 0.44 -1.26 -26.26
C TYR A 668 -0.42 -0.22 -26.97
N SER A 669 -0.75 0.83 -26.22
CA SER A 669 -1.47 1.97 -26.75
C SER A 669 -0.52 3.14 -27.01
N THR A 670 -0.57 3.67 -28.21
CA THR A 670 0.04 4.95 -28.57
C THR A 670 -1.09 5.89 -28.96
N GLU A 671 -1.44 6.83 -28.08
CA GLU A 671 -2.51 7.80 -28.31
C GLU A 671 -1.96 9.23 -28.28
N TYR A 672 -2.40 10.02 -29.25
CA TYR A 672 -2.16 11.46 -29.28
C TYR A 672 -3.53 12.13 -29.29
N THR A 673 -3.86 12.84 -28.22
CA THR A 673 -5.16 13.51 -28.07
C THR A 673 -5.22 14.87 -28.78
N THR A 674 -4.18 15.22 -29.54
CA THR A 674 -3.95 16.54 -30.13
C THR A 674 -4.24 16.60 -31.63
N THR A 675 -4.59 17.78 -32.12
CA THR A 675 -4.78 18.06 -33.55
C THR A 675 -3.48 18.38 -34.29
N ALA A 676 -2.30 18.35 -33.63
CA ALA A 676 -1.01 18.59 -34.26
C ALA A 676 -0.24 17.26 -34.46
N THR A 677 0.45 17.12 -35.60
CA THR A 677 1.19 15.89 -35.93
C THR A 677 2.50 15.83 -35.13
N PRO A 678 2.76 14.76 -34.36
CA PRO A 678 4.05 14.54 -33.73
C PRO A 678 5.18 14.44 -34.76
N GLN A 679 6.35 14.96 -34.43
CA GLN A 679 7.53 14.96 -35.31
C GLN A 679 8.60 14.03 -34.73
N VAL A 680 8.33 12.72 -34.78
CA VAL A 680 9.22 11.67 -34.22
C VAL A 680 9.99 10.99 -35.33
N ARG A 681 11.32 11.20 -35.39
CA ARG A 681 12.14 10.74 -36.55
C ARG A 681 12.06 9.21 -36.71
N HIS A 682 12.18 8.50 -35.60
CA HIS A 682 12.18 7.04 -35.55
C HIS A 682 11.23 6.55 -34.45
N CYS A 683 10.10 5.98 -34.83
CA CYS A 683 9.09 5.47 -33.91
C CYS A 683 8.90 3.97 -34.16
N TYR A 684 9.51 3.11 -33.36
CA TYR A 684 9.60 1.66 -33.61
C TYR A 684 9.02 0.84 -32.47
N PHE A 685 8.03 0.02 -32.82
CA PHE A 685 7.34 -0.84 -31.88
C PHE A 685 7.32 -2.29 -32.37
N GLY A 686 7.62 -3.21 -31.46
CA GLY A 686 7.50 -4.65 -31.66
C GLY A 686 6.86 -5.30 -30.44
N GLY A 687 6.01 -6.31 -30.62
CA GLY A 687 5.38 -6.99 -29.49
C GLY A 687 6.35 -7.71 -28.56
N VAL A 688 7.60 -7.95 -28.99
CA VAL A 688 8.69 -8.46 -28.16
C VAL A 688 9.79 -7.42 -27.99
N ALA A 689 10.26 -6.83 -29.10
CA ALA A 689 11.34 -5.84 -29.09
C ALA A 689 11.09 -4.70 -30.08
N GLY A 690 11.26 -3.44 -29.66
CA GLY A 690 11.09 -2.29 -30.54
C GLY A 690 12.23 -2.15 -31.56
N PHE A 691 13.48 -2.15 -31.08
CA PHE A 691 14.66 -1.94 -31.91
C PHE A 691 15.87 -2.76 -31.45
N ILE A 692 16.55 -3.42 -32.39
CA ILE A 692 17.79 -4.17 -32.15
C ILE A 692 18.86 -3.75 -33.17
N ASN A 693 20.06 -3.43 -32.68
CA ASN A 693 21.26 -3.16 -33.46
C ASN A 693 22.33 -4.19 -33.08
N GLY A 694 22.50 -5.22 -33.91
CA GLY A 694 23.35 -6.38 -33.68
C GLY A 694 22.65 -7.70 -34.04
N PRO A 695 23.33 -8.84 -33.94
CA PRO A 695 22.76 -10.14 -34.26
C PRO A 695 21.53 -10.45 -33.40
N ALA A 696 20.46 -10.99 -33.99
CA ALA A 696 19.20 -11.24 -33.29
C ALA A 696 18.57 -12.58 -33.67
N THR A 697 18.03 -13.31 -32.69
CA THR A 697 17.33 -14.57 -32.90
C THR A 697 16.04 -14.58 -32.11
N PHE A 698 14.92 -14.85 -32.79
CA PHE A 698 13.59 -15.00 -32.22
C PHE A 698 13.09 -16.40 -32.55
N THR A 699 12.75 -17.19 -31.54
CA THR A 699 12.23 -18.54 -31.69
C THR A 699 10.94 -18.68 -30.90
N LYS A 700 9.86 -19.14 -31.54
CA LYS A 700 8.57 -19.41 -30.89
C LYS A 700 8.02 -18.25 -30.07
N CYS A 701 8.29 -17.03 -30.51
CA CYS A 701 7.77 -15.84 -29.86
C CYS A 701 6.35 -15.57 -30.35
N VAL A 702 5.43 -15.27 -29.42
CA VAL A 702 4.03 -15.02 -29.71
C VAL A 702 3.64 -13.64 -29.20
N ASN A 703 3.06 -12.83 -30.08
CA ASN A 703 2.41 -11.58 -29.69
C ASN A 703 0.89 -11.71 -29.76
N ASN A 704 0.24 -11.51 -28.61
CA ASN A 704 -1.21 -11.42 -28.51
C ASN A 704 -1.68 -9.98 -28.29
N ALA A 705 -0.76 -9.06 -27.97
CA ALA A 705 -1.06 -7.65 -27.71
C ALA A 705 -1.49 -6.90 -28.97
N GLU A 706 -2.52 -6.06 -28.86
CA GLU A 706 -2.75 -5.01 -29.86
C GLU A 706 -1.63 -3.99 -29.77
N ILE A 707 -1.08 -3.63 -30.93
CA ILE A 707 -0.01 -2.63 -31.09
C ILE A 707 -0.51 -1.58 -32.06
N GLY A 708 -0.90 -0.43 -31.52
CA GLY A 708 -1.53 0.69 -32.23
C GLY A 708 -2.00 1.73 -31.21
N LYS A 709 -2.47 2.94 -31.51
CA LYS A 709 -3.10 3.47 -32.71
C LYS A 709 -3.07 5.00 -32.60
N ILE A 710 -2.14 5.66 -33.29
CA ILE A 710 -2.09 7.13 -33.39
C ILE A 710 -3.16 7.60 -34.40
N THR A 711 -4.24 8.26 -33.98
CA THR A 711 -5.11 9.03 -34.89
C THR A 711 -5.65 10.30 -34.22
N SER A 712 -5.50 11.46 -34.87
CA SER A 712 -6.57 12.46 -34.86
C SER A 712 -7.03 12.68 -36.29
N SER A 713 -8.32 12.54 -36.51
CA SER A 713 -9.03 12.50 -37.78
C SER A 713 -9.07 13.83 -38.56
N ALA A 714 -8.20 14.80 -38.23
CA ALA A 714 -8.25 16.15 -38.78
C ALA A 714 -6.95 16.97 -38.59
N VAL A 715 -5.77 16.41 -38.87
CA VAL A 715 -4.53 17.22 -38.84
C VAL A 715 -4.21 17.82 -40.19
N THR A 716 -4.10 19.15 -40.21
CA THR A 716 -3.58 19.95 -41.33
C THR A 716 -2.19 19.42 -41.75
N PRO A 717 -1.94 19.17 -43.05
CA PRO A 717 -0.73 18.55 -43.54
C PRO A 717 0.47 19.49 -43.45
N ALA A 718 1.04 19.66 -42.25
CA ALA A 718 2.45 20.05 -42.14
C ALA A 718 3.28 18.87 -42.66
N ASN A 719 4.00 19.10 -43.75
CA ASN A 719 4.81 18.10 -44.48
C ASN A 719 5.83 17.43 -43.53
N THR A 720 5.51 16.29 -42.91
CA THR A 720 6.45 15.48 -42.13
C THR A 720 7.36 14.70 -43.09
N LYS A 721 8.23 15.40 -43.81
CA LYS A 721 9.30 14.79 -44.59
C LYS A 721 10.34 14.23 -43.60
N HIS A 722 10.80 12.99 -43.77
CA HIS A 722 11.87 12.32 -42.99
C HIS A 722 11.50 11.59 -41.67
N TYR A 723 10.24 11.24 -41.43
CA TYR A 723 9.81 10.52 -40.21
C TYR A 723 9.38 9.08 -40.51
N SER A 724 9.77 8.11 -39.67
CA SER A 724 9.54 6.66 -39.85
C SER A 724 8.76 6.08 -38.66
N PHE A 725 7.62 5.44 -38.94
CA PHE A 725 6.73 4.85 -37.94
C PHE A 725 6.55 3.37 -38.24
N VAL A 726 7.14 2.49 -37.44
CA VAL A 726 7.16 1.04 -37.65
C VAL A 726 6.43 0.35 -36.50
N MET A 727 5.37 -0.37 -36.83
CA MET A 727 4.60 -1.18 -35.89
C MET A 727 4.67 -2.63 -36.34
N ALA A 728 5.10 -3.55 -35.47
CA ALA A 728 5.23 -4.95 -35.82
C ALA A 728 4.80 -5.88 -34.68
N GLY A 729 4.32 -7.08 -35.00
CA GLY A 729 3.89 -8.02 -33.99
C GLY A 729 5.02 -8.59 -33.14
N ILE A 730 6.22 -8.86 -33.68
CA ILE A 730 7.34 -9.41 -32.88
C ILE A 730 8.44 -8.37 -32.69
N ALA A 731 9.05 -7.91 -33.78
CA ALA A 731 10.17 -6.97 -33.73
C ALA A 731 9.92 -5.77 -34.64
N GLY A 732 10.11 -4.55 -34.12
CA GLY A 732 9.96 -3.33 -34.91
C GLY A 732 11.02 -3.25 -36.00
N VAL A 733 12.27 -2.98 -35.61
CA VAL A 733 13.40 -2.87 -36.54
C VAL A 733 14.60 -3.65 -36.03
N VAL A 734 15.27 -4.37 -36.93
CA VAL A 734 16.52 -5.08 -36.66
C VAL A 734 17.57 -4.66 -37.70
N ILE A 735 18.76 -4.27 -37.23
CA ILE A 735 19.90 -3.89 -38.09
C ILE A 735 21.20 -4.45 -37.54
N GLY A 736 22.28 -4.36 -38.32
CA GLY A 736 23.65 -4.41 -37.80
C GLY A 736 24.22 -5.82 -37.56
N GLY A 737 23.59 -6.86 -38.10
CA GLY A 737 24.04 -8.25 -38.05
C GLY A 737 23.00 -9.23 -38.60
N ASP A 738 23.30 -10.53 -38.53
CA ASP A 738 22.37 -11.58 -38.94
C ASP A 738 21.13 -11.63 -38.02
N ALA A 739 19.97 -11.86 -38.62
CA ALA A 739 18.70 -11.95 -37.90
C ALA A 739 17.93 -13.22 -38.28
N SER A 740 17.32 -13.89 -37.30
CA SER A 740 16.45 -15.04 -37.55
C SER A 740 15.15 -15.00 -36.75
N PHE A 741 14.08 -15.45 -37.39
CA PHE A 741 12.74 -15.62 -36.82
C PHE A 741 12.25 -17.01 -37.18
N THR A 742 12.00 -17.86 -36.19
CA THR A 742 11.55 -19.25 -36.40
C THR A 742 10.34 -19.57 -35.55
N GLY A 743 9.23 -19.96 -36.17
CA GLY A 743 8.03 -20.39 -35.45
C GLY A 743 7.34 -19.26 -34.66
N CYS A 744 7.55 -18.00 -35.03
CA CYS A 744 6.96 -16.86 -34.33
C CYS A 744 5.56 -16.53 -34.86
N ASP A 745 4.64 -16.16 -33.96
CA ASP A 745 3.24 -15.90 -34.28
C ASP A 745 2.79 -14.51 -33.85
N ASN A 746 2.07 -13.82 -34.72
CA ASN A 746 1.31 -12.63 -34.34
C ASN A 746 -0.19 -12.89 -34.40
N LYS A 747 -0.85 -12.66 -33.26
CA LYS A 747 -2.29 -12.78 -33.06
C LYS A 747 -2.93 -11.43 -32.68
N GLY A 748 -2.12 -10.50 -32.21
CA GLY A 748 -2.54 -9.14 -31.87
C GLY A 748 -2.63 -8.21 -33.09
N LYS A 749 -3.68 -7.40 -33.14
CA LYS A 749 -3.90 -6.43 -34.23
C LYS A 749 -2.79 -5.39 -34.27
N ILE A 750 -2.34 -5.03 -35.47
CA ILE A 750 -1.28 -4.03 -35.67
C ILE A 750 -1.80 -2.85 -36.48
N THR A 751 -1.63 -1.63 -35.98
CA THR A 751 -2.13 -0.41 -36.62
C THR A 751 -1.11 0.71 -36.63
N SER A 752 -0.76 1.22 -37.83
CA SER A 752 0.16 2.35 -38.04
C SER A 752 -0.52 3.49 -38.82
N ASN A 753 -1.24 4.36 -38.11
CA ASN A 753 -2.12 5.38 -38.71
C ASN A 753 -1.49 6.80 -38.82
N HIS A 754 -0.17 6.90 -38.84
CA HIS A 754 0.51 8.20 -38.95
C HIS A 754 0.38 8.81 -40.36
N TYR A 755 0.23 10.13 -40.48
CA TYR A 755 0.27 10.81 -41.77
C TYR A 755 1.71 11.04 -42.22
N SER A 756 2.17 10.37 -43.27
CA SER A 756 3.42 10.69 -43.97
C SER A 756 3.13 11.01 -45.45
N ASN A 757 3.80 12.03 -45.98
CA ASN A 757 3.71 12.37 -47.40
C ASN A 757 4.81 11.70 -48.24
N ASN A 758 5.71 10.95 -47.60
CA ASN A 758 6.72 10.13 -48.26
C ASN A 758 6.19 8.70 -48.43
N VAL A 759 6.20 8.22 -49.67
CA VAL A 759 5.69 6.91 -50.07
C VAL A 759 6.90 6.12 -50.60
N PRO A 760 7.29 4.98 -49.99
CA PRO A 760 8.44 4.19 -50.46
C PRO A 760 8.17 3.59 -51.83
N PRO A 761 9.16 3.37 -52.70
CA PRO A 761 10.48 3.99 -52.67
C PRO A 761 10.41 5.42 -53.22
N ASP A 762 10.94 6.40 -52.47
CA ASP A 762 11.18 7.75 -52.98
C ASP A 762 12.70 7.94 -53.18
N ALA A 763 13.12 7.95 -54.45
CA ALA A 763 14.53 8.13 -54.82
C ALA A 763 15.12 9.49 -54.42
N THR A 764 14.26 10.48 -54.12
CA THR A 764 14.64 11.87 -53.82
C THR A 764 14.85 12.12 -52.33
N ASN A 765 14.10 11.42 -51.46
CA ASN A 765 14.10 11.64 -50.01
C ASN A 765 14.60 10.43 -49.20
N GLY A 766 15.21 9.45 -49.88
CA GLY A 766 15.67 8.19 -49.32
C GLY A 766 14.57 7.12 -49.29
N TRP A 767 14.97 5.87 -49.53
CA TRP A 767 14.10 4.68 -49.65
C TRP A 767 13.32 4.33 -48.36
N TYR A 768 13.51 5.11 -47.28
CA TYR A 768 13.40 4.66 -45.90
C TYR A 768 12.57 5.58 -44.99
N THR A 769 11.53 6.25 -45.51
CA THR A 769 10.68 7.16 -44.71
C THR A 769 9.20 6.89 -44.95
N SER A 770 8.56 6.03 -44.12
CA SER A 770 7.12 5.73 -44.25
C SER A 770 6.46 5.16 -42.99
N CYS A 771 5.14 5.02 -43.06
CA CYS A 771 4.34 4.29 -42.07
C CYS A 771 4.34 2.79 -42.41
N ILE A 772 4.88 1.98 -41.51
CA ILE A 772 5.07 0.55 -41.67
C ILE A 772 4.19 -0.21 -40.66
N ALA A 773 3.54 -1.27 -41.15
CA ALA A 773 2.89 -2.28 -40.32
C ALA A 773 3.29 -3.69 -40.77
N ALA A 774 3.63 -4.57 -39.84
CA ALA A 774 4.00 -5.96 -40.14
C ALA A 774 3.51 -6.96 -39.10
N GLY A 775 3.24 -8.20 -39.52
CA GLY A 775 2.89 -9.27 -38.59
C GLY A 775 4.08 -9.70 -37.72
N ILE A 776 5.26 -9.92 -38.28
CA ILE A 776 6.42 -10.41 -37.52
C ILE A 776 7.49 -9.33 -37.38
N LEU A 777 8.05 -8.86 -38.49
CA LEU A 777 9.16 -7.92 -38.50
C LEU A 777 8.82 -6.67 -39.29
N GLY A 778 8.95 -5.50 -38.69
CA GLY A 778 8.72 -4.24 -39.38
C GLY A 778 9.74 -4.02 -40.49
N ALA A 779 11.03 -3.96 -40.12
CA ALA A 779 12.09 -3.78 -41.12
C ALA A 779 13.43 -4.40 -40.73
N PHE A 780 14.16 -4.91 -41.73
CA PHE A 780 15.52 -5.41 -41.61
C PHE A 780 16.51 -4.57 -42.44
N ASP A 781 17.61 -4.15 -41.82
CA ASP A 781 18.68 -3.35 -42.45
C ASP A 781 18.15 -2.13 -43.23
N TYR A 782 17.12 -1.51 -42.65
CA TYR A 782 16.36 -0.40 -43.23
C TYR A 782 17.07 0.93 -43.13
N LEU A 783 17.91 1.12 -42.12
CA LEU A 783 18.61 2.40 -41.86
C LEU A 783 20.00 2.48 -42.48
N LEU A 784 20.47 1.40 -43.10
CA LEU A 784 21.86 1.27 -43.54
C LEU A 784 21.98 1.42 -45.07
N GLU A 785 23.02 2.11 -45.52
CA GLU A 785 23.32 2.26 -46.95
C GLU A 785 23.63 0.91 -47.62
N SER A 786 24.22 -0.02 -46.86
CA SER A 786 24.54 -1.38 -47.29
C SER A 786 23.90 -2.43 -46.37
N VAL A 787 23.73 -3.63 -46.90
CA VAL A 787 23.21 -4.76 -46.13
C VAL A 787 24.30 -5.26 -45.19
N SER A 788 23.99 -5.35 -43.89
CA SER A 788 24.93 -5.69 -42.83
C SER A 788 24.88 -7.15 -42.39
N GLY A 789 23.82 -7.89 -42.75
CA GLY A 789 23.68 -9.31 -42.45
C GLY A 789 22.68 -10.05 -43.35
N LYS A 790 22.40 -11.29 -43.00
CA LYS A 790 21.36 -12.13 -43.61
C LYS A 790 20.14 -12.21 -42.70
N LEU A 791 18.94 -12.08 -43.28
CA LEU A 791 17.68 -12.33 -42.58
C LEU A 791 17.13 -13.71 -42.94
N THR A 792 16.74 -14.50 -41.94
CA THR A 792 16.00 -15.76 -42.14
C THR A 792 14.67 -15.69 -41.41
N ILE A 793 13.56 -15.89 -42.10
CA ILE A 793 12.23 -16.02 -41.49
C ILE A 793 11.64 -17.36 -41.91
N LYS A 794 11.32 -18.22 -40.94
CA LYS A 794 10.90 -19.59 -41.19
C LYS A 794 9.73 -19.98 -40.29
N ASP A 795 8.74 -20.65 -40.86
CA ASP A 795 7.61 -21.24 -40.11
C ASP A 795 6.84 -20.21 -39.24
N CYS A 796 6.85 -18.92 -39.61
CA CYS A 796 6.17 -17.87 -38.85
C CYS A 796 4.75 -17.61 -39.38
N ALA A 797 3.83 -17.17 -38.53
CA ALA A 797 2.47 -16.88 -38.93
C ALA A 797 1.96 -15.51 -38.46
N ASN A 798 1.13 -14.88 -39.29
CA ASN A 798 0.30 -13.76 -38.88
C ASN A 798 -1.18 -14.13 -39.02
N GLY A 799 -1.88 -14.13 -37.88
CA GLY A 799 -3.33 -14.31 -37.80
C GLY A 799 -4.11 -13.02 -37.61
N ALA A 800 -3.43 -11.89 -37.40
CA ALA A 800 -4.07 -10.65 -36.98
C ALA A 800 -4.25 -9.64 -38.11
N VAL A 801 -5.23 -8.75 -37.94
CA VAL A 801 -5.46 -7.64 -38.88
C VAL A 801 -4.29 -6.66 -38.84
N LEU A 802 -3.84 -6.23 -40.03
CA LEU A 802 -2.78 -5.24 -40.20
C LEU A 802 -3.30 -4.01 -40.95
N ALA A 803 -3.03 -2.82 -40.42
CA ALA A 803 -3.44 -1.56 -41.05
C ALA A 803 -2.31 -0.51 -41.02
N SER A 804 -2.14 0.22 -42.12
CA SER A 804 -1.26 1.40 -42.16
C SER A 804 -1.80 2.53 -43.05
N TYR A 805 -1.47 3.79 -42.76
CA TYR A 805 -1.88 4.95 -43.55
C TYR A 805 -0.74 5.46 -44.44
N ARG A 806 -0.95 5.54 -45.78
CA ARG A 806 0.04 6.00 -46.78
C ARG A 806 1.43 5.38 -46.66
N GLY A 807 1.51 4.08 -46.41
CA GLY A 807 2.79 3.39 -46.30
C GLY A 807 2.77 1.93 -46.76
N CYS A 808 3.54 1.10 -46.06
CA CYS A 808 3.96 -0.24 -46.48
C CYS A 808 3.51 -1.28 -45.45
N THR A 809 2.79 -2.31 -45.89
CA THR A 809 2.27 -3.34 -44.99
C THR A 809 2.66 -4.74 -45.48
N GLY A 810 3.30 -5.53 -44.63
CA GLY A 810 3.68 -6.91 -44.94
C GLY A 810 3.04 -7.89 -43.95
N GLY A 811 2.39 -8.96 -44.43
CA GLY A 811 1.81 -9.96 -43.54
C GLY A 811 2.82 -10.58 -42.58
N ILE A 812 4.07 -10.77 -43.03
CA ILE A 812 5.18 -11.28 -42.21
C ILE A 812 6.24 -10.19 -42.01
N VAL A 813 6.76 -9.62 -43.10
CA VAL A 813 7.81 -8.60 -43.04
C VAL A 813 7.49 -7.43 -43.95
N ALA A 814 7.61 -6.18 -43.51
CA ALA A 814 7.34 -5.07 -44.43
C ALA A 814 8.53 -4.78 -45.34
N PHE A 815 9.73 -4.62 -44.79
CA PHE A 815 10.93 -4.32 -45.58
C PHE A 815 12.10 -5.21 -45.21
N ALA A 816 12.75 -5.83 -46.20
CA ALA A 816 14.00 -6.52 -45.99
C ALA A 816 14.88 -6.57 -47.25
N ARG A 817 16.18 -6.76 -47.05
CA ARG A 817 17.17 -7.09 -48.09
C ARG A 817 17.97 -8.31 -47.65
N ASN A 818 18.46 -9.11 -48.59
CA ASN A 818 19.22 -10.34 -48.29
C ASN A 818 18.45 -11.29 -47.35
N ALA A 819 17.16 -11.52 -47.64
CA ALA A 819 16.25 -12.28 -46.82
C ALA A 819 15.90 -13.64 -47.43
N GLU A 820 15.82 -14.67 -46.61
CA GLU A 820 15.24 -15.97 -46.92
C GLU A 820 13.97 -16.18 -46.09
N ILE A 821 12.82 -16.13 -46.76
CA ILE A 821 11.51 -16.28 -46.13
C ILE A 821 10.93 -17.62 -46.60
N SER A 822 10.62 -18.52 -45.68
CA SER A 822 10.17 -19.87 -46.02
C SER A 822 9.05 -20.37 -45.11
N SER A 823 8.10 -21.11 -45.70
CA SER A 823 7.03 -21.80 -44.97
C SER A 823 6.20 -20.91 -44.04
N CYS A 824 6.13 -19.60 -44.32
CA CYS A 824 5.37 -18.65 -43.50
C CYS A 824 3.92 -18.56 -43.96
N SER A 825 3.04 -18.12 -43.06
CA SER A 825 1.62 -17.95 -43.39
C SER A 825 1.01 -16.63 -42.95
N ASN A 826 0.10 -16.10 -43.76
CA ASN A 826 -0.71 -14.95 -43.37
C ASN A 826 -2.19 -15.23 -43.63
N VAL A 827 -2.99 -15.17 -42.57
CA VAL A 827 -4.45 -15.23 -42.64
C VAL A 827 -5.11 -13.94 -42.13
N GLY A 828 -4.29 -13.01 -41.63
CA GLY A 828 -4.72 -11.72 -41.14
C GLY A 828 -5.05 -10.76 -42.29
N ASP A 829 -6.27 -10.26 -42.30
CA ASP A 829 -6.72 -9.29 -43.30
C ASP A 829 -5.93 -7.98 -43.23
N MET A 830 -5.68 -7.40 -44.40
CA MET A 830 -4.98 -6.12 -44.53
C MET A 830 -6.00 -5.05 -44.91
N ALA A 831 -6.97 -4.79 -44.02
CA ALA A 831 -8.24 -4.08 -44.27
C ALA A 831 -8.36 -2.66 -43.66
N VAL A 832 -9.37 -1.90 -44.15
CA VAL A 832 -9.46 -0.43 -44.19
C VAL A 832 -10.46 0.15 -43.19
N THR A 833 -9.99 1.04 -42.34
CA THR A 833 -10.72 2.25 -41.94
C THR A 833 -9.76 3.40 -42.18
N ASN A 834 -10.12 4.42 -42.97
CA ASN A 834 -9.35 5.62 -43.30
C ASN A 834 -7.89 5.47 -43.85
N SER A 835 -7.44 4.27 -44.21
CA SER A 835 -6.03 3.94 -44.52
C SER A 835 -5.66 3.97 -46.01
N ASN A 836 -4.92 4.99 -46.44
CA ASN A 836 -4.42 5.16 -47.82
C ASN A 836 -3.08 4.42 -48.10
N ALA A 837 -2.85 3.20 -47.57
CA ALA A 837 -1.58 2.49 -47.79
C ALA A 837 -1.30 2.26 -49.28
N ALA A 838 -0.07 2.56 -49.70
CA ALA A 838 0.36 2.48 -51.10
C ALA A 838 0.81 1.06 -51.48
N TYR A 839 1.43 0.32 -50.55
CA TYR A 839 2.04 -0.99 -50.83
C TYR A 839 1.60 -2.02 -49.79
N LYS A 840 1.13 -3.18 -50.28
CA LYS A 840 0.67 -4.28 -49.43
C LYS A 840 1.11 -5.62 -49.99
N GLY A 841 1.85 -6.39 -49.20
CA GLY A 841 2.21 -7.75 -49.56
C GLY A 841 1.70 -8.75 -48.54
N GLY A 842 1.03 -9.81 -49.00
CA GLY A 842 0.51 -10.84 -48.10
C GLY A 842 1.58 -11.54 -47.27
N ILE A 843 2.82 -11.63 -47.77
CA ILE A 843 4.01 -12.03 -46.98
C ILE A 843 4.93 -10.83 -46.78
N ALA A 844 5.36 -10.19 -47.88
CA ALA A 844 6.35 -9.13 -47.82
C ALA A 844 5.96 -7.89 -48.63
N CYS A 845 6.17 -6.70 -48.09
CA CYS A 845 5.84 -5.48 -48.82
C CYS A 845 6.93 -5.08 -49.83
N VAL A 846 8.18 -4.94 -49.38
CA VAL A 846 9.34 -4.63 -50.24
C VAL A 846 10.49 -5.57 -49.94
N LEU A 847 11.04 -6.19 -50.98
CA LEU A 847 12.21 -7.07 -50.87
C LEU A 847 13.26 -6.76 -51.93
N GLY A 848 14.53 -6.96 -51.58
CA GLY A 848 15.67 -6.95 -52.51
C GLY A 848 16.65 -8.07 -52.23
N LYS A 849 17.22 -8.69 -53.27
CA LYS A 849 18.17 -9.81 -53.17
C LYS A 849 17.70 -10.92 -52.21
N SER A 850 16.45 -11.33 -52.37
CA SER A 850 15.74 -12.13 -51.37
C SER A 850 14.97 -13.28 -52.00
N SER A 851 14.59 -14.28 -51.20
CA SER A 851 13.75 -15.38 -51.63
C SER A 851 12.54 -15.55 -50.72
N ILE A 852 11.39 -15.85 -51.33
CA ILE A 852 10.18 -16.33 -50.66
C ILE A 852 9.90 -17.73 -51.19
N SER A 853 9.75 -18.71 -50.29
CA SER A 853 9.50 -20.10 -50.65
C SER A 853 8.40 -20.75 -49.81
N GLY A 854 7.51 -21.52 -50.44
CA GLY A 854 6.54 -22.35 -49.71
C GLY A 854 5.57 -21.60 -48.79
N CYS A 855 5.41 -20.28 -48.96
CA CYS A 855 4.56 -19.47 -48.09
C CYS A 855 3.10 -19.51 -48.54
N THR A 856 2.17 -19.42 -47.58
CA THR A 856 0.72 -19.52 -47.84
C THR A 856 -0.01 -18.30 -47.31
N VAL A 857 -0.79 -17.63 -48.17
CA VAL A 857 -1.56 -16.44 -47.81
C VAL A 857 -3.03 -16.68 -48.09
N LYS A 858 -3.86 -16.53 -47.05
CA LYS A 858 -5.33 -16.55 -47.13
C LYS A 858 -5.89 -15.29 -46.47
N CYS A 859 -5.73 -14.14 -47.13
CA CYS A 859 -6.15 -12.85 -46.57
C CYS A 859 -6.72 -11.92 -47.65
N ASN A 860 -7.54 -10.98 -47.21
CA ASN A 860 -8.04 -9.91 -48.05
C ASN A 860 -7.07 -8.71 -48.06
N LEU A 861 -6.88 -8.11 -49.24
CA LEU A 861 -5.94 -7.04 -49.53
C LEU A 861 -6.70 -5.84 -50.10
N PHE A 862 -6.92 -4.82 -49.28
CA PHE A 862 -7.72 -3.66 -49.68
C PHE A 862 -6.88 -2.39 -49.70
N CYS A 863 -6.80 -1.71 -50.84
CA CYS A 863 -6.18 -0.37 -50.95
C CYS A 863 -7.23 0.64 -51.46
N SER A 864 -7.37 1.77 -50.78
CA SER A 864 -8.30 2.85 -51.15
C SER A 864 -7.58 4.20 -51.11
N ASN A 865 -7.81 5.11 -52.07
CA ASN A 865 -7.36 6.51 -51.95
C ASN A 865 -8.21 7.48 -52.79
N PRO A 866 -8.54 8.69 -52.27
CA PRO A 866 -9.02 9.82 -53.08
C PRO A 866 -7.93 10.74 -53.72
N ALA A 867 -6.61 10.46 -53.63
CA ALA A 867 -5.53 11.30 -54.20
C ALA A 867 -4.29 10.53 -54.78
N SER A 868 -3.27 11.26 -55.27
CA SER A 868 -2.15 10.92 -56.19
C SER A 868 -1.14 9.79 -55.85
N ALA A 869 -1.38 8.88 -54.91
CA ALA A 869 -0.41 7.81 -54.55
C ALA A 869 -0.58 6.52 -55.39
N VAL A 870 0.54 5.83 -55.68
CA VAL A 870 0.57 4.51 -56.35
C VAL A 870 -0.05 3.45 -55.45
N GLN A 871 -0.88 2.56 -56.01
CA GLN A 871 -1.52 1.44 -55.30
C GLN A 871 -0.98 0.12 -55.85
N SER A 872 -0.21 -0.62 -55.05
CA SER A 872 0.48 -1.85 -55.45
C SER A 872 0.24 -3.00 -54.47
N PRO A 873 -0.99 -3.53 -54.35
CA PRO A 873 -1.22 -4.75 -53.58
C PRO A 873 -0.72 -5.99 -54.34
N GLY A 874 0.04 -6.82 -53.63
CA GLY A 874 0.56 -8.11 -54.11
C GLY A 874 0.16 -9.24 -53.17
N GLY A 875 -0.35 -10.34 -53.72
CA GLY A 875 -0.82 -11.48 -52.93
C GLY A 875 0.27 -12.10 -52.05
N ILE A 876 1.51 -12.15 -52.55
CA ILE A 876 2.68 -12.60 -51.79
C ILE A 876 3.64 -11.43 -51.53
N LEU A 877 4.07 -10.75 -52.60
CA LEU A 877 5.03 -9.65 -52.56
C LEU A 877 4.43 -8.41 -53.23
N SER A 878 4.53 -7.25 -52.59
CA SER A 878 4.14 -6.00 -53.27
C SER A 878 5.21 -5.56 -54.27
N LEU A 879 6.45 -5.32 -53.83
CA LEU A 879 7.50 -4.74 -54.66
C LEU A 879 8.82 -5.52 -54.56
N SER A 880 9.35 -5.95 -55.69
CA SER A 880 10.77 -6.29 -55.84
C SER A 880 11.56 -5.01 -56.08
N SER A 881 12.62 -4.81 -55.31
CA SER A 881 13.53 -3.68 -55.48
C SER A 881 14.94 -4.00 -55.02
N GLY A 882 15.92 -3.79 -55.90
CA GLY A 882 17.34 -4.01 -55.60
C GLY A 882 17.93 -5.32 -56.16
N GLY A 883 17.23 -5.93 -57.12
CA GLY A 883 17.64 -7.08 -57.91
C GLY A 883 17.53 -8.43 -57.20
N GLY A 884 17.38 -9.51 -57.96
CA GLY A 884 17.55 -10.89 -57.51
C GLY A 884 16.50 -11.39 -56.52
N VAL A 885 15.22 -11.10 -56.77
CA VAL A 885 14.12 -11.62 -55.94
C VAL A 885 13.49 -12.89 -56.55
N THR A 886 13.29 -13.91 -55.73
CA THR A 886 12.64 -15.16 -56.15
C THR A 886 11.41 -15.46 -55.29
N VAL A 887 10.31 -15.86 -55.93
CA VAL A 887 9.06 -16.29 -55.28
C VAL A 887 8.73 -17.68 -55.79
N THR A 888 8.84 -18.69 -54.93
CA THR A 888 8.80 -20.10 -55.34
C THR A 888 7.81 -20.91 -54.51
N GLY A 889 6.97 -21.73 -55.15
CA GLY A 889 6.07 -22.64 -54.43
C GLY A 889 5.08 -21.95 -53.46
N CYS A 890 4.82 -20.65 -53.61
CA CYS A 890 3.95 -19.88 -52.73
C CYS A 890 2.49 -19.94 -53.20
N ALA A 891 1.54 -19.74 -52.30
CA ALA A 891 0.11 -19.80 -52.60
C ALA A 891 -0.65 -18.58 -52.05
N TRP A 892 -1.44 -17.91 -52.88
CA TRP A 892 -2.34 -16.81 -52.44
C TRP A 892 -3.80 -17.09 -52.76
N TYR A 893 -4.69 -16.80 -51.82
CA TYR A 893 -6.14 -16.81 -52.00
C TYR A 893 -6.80 -15.70 -51.18
N GLY A 894 -7.64 -14.89 -51.81
CA GLY A 894 -8.41 -13.86 -51.11
C GLY A 894 -9.07 -12.86 -52.03
N VAL A 895 -9.53 -11.75 -51.47
CA VAL A 895 -10.08 -10.63 -52.23
C VAL A 895 -9.06 -9.50 -52.25
N MET A 896 -8.69 -9.05 -53.45
CA MET A 896 -7.87 -7.87 -53.68
C MET A 896 -8.71 -6.78 -54.34
N SER A 897 -8.67 -5.56 -53.78
CA SER A 897 -9.39 -4.41 -54.33
C SER A 897 -8.55 -3.13 -54.27
N VAL A 898 -8.53 -2.40 -55.38
CA VAL A 898 -7.96 -1.04 -55.53
C VAL A 898 -9.01 -0.08 -56.12
N ASN A 899 -8.93 1.21 -55.77
CA ASN A 899 -9.90 2.20 -56.23
C ASN A 899 -9.51 2.93 -57.53
N LYS A 900 -8.25 2.81 -58.01
CA LYS A 900 -7.77 3.47 -59.23
C LYS A 900 -6.94 2.51 -60.08
N MET A 901 -7.40 2.17 -61.28
CA MET A 901 -6.72 1.23 -62.19
C MET A 901 -5.76 1.90 -63.20
N ASP A 902 -5.75 3.24 -63.28
CA ASP A 902 -5.13 3.99 -64.39
C ASP A 902 -3.61 4.22 -64.24
N GLN A 903 -2.89 3.41 -63.46
CA GLN A 903 -1.44 3.53 -63.24
C GLN A 903 -0.73 2.22 -63.61
N PRO A 904 0.52 2.24 -64.11
CA PRO A 904 1.22 1.07 -64.66
C PRO A 904 1.55 -0.07 -63.67
N PHE A 905 1.17 0.04 -62.39
CA PHE A 905 1.53 -0.87 -61.28
C PHE A 905 0.33 -1.62 -60.68
N CYS A 906 -0.62 -2.02 -61.50
CA CYS A 906 -1.94 -2.44 -61.05
C CYS A 906 -2.01 -3.94 -60.71
N CYS A 907 -1.83 -4.25 -59.41
CA CYS A 907 -2.29 -5.47 -58.71
C CYS A 907 -1.77 -6.83 -59.24
N GLY A 908 -1.05 -7.57 -58.40
CA GLY A 908 -0.61 -8.92 -58.74
C GLY A 908 -1.06 -9.97 -57.74
N ALA A 909 -1.63 -11.08 -58.22
CA ALA A 909 -2.02 -12.23 -57.41
C ALA A 909 -0.83 -12.82 -56.64
N LEU A 910 0.40 -12.67 -57.16
CA LEU A 910 1.63 -13.08 -56.50
C LEU A 910 2.54 -11.89 -56.24
N VAL A 911 2.91 -11.15 -57.29
CA VAL A 911 3.81 -9.99 -57.20
C VAL A 911 3.17 -8.76 -57.83
N SER A 912 3.04 -7.63 -57.11
CA SER A 912 2.45 -6.43 -57.74
C SER A 912 3.40 -5.80 -58.75
N THR A 913 4.61 -5.47 -58.30
CA THR A 913 5.63 -4.80 -59.10
C THR A 913 6.93 -5.60 -59.03
N ALA A 914 7.32 -6.19 -60.15
CA ALA A 914 8.56 -6.96 -60.29
C ALA A 914 9.64 -6.13 -61.02
N GLU A 915 10.92 -6.45 -60.76
CA GLU A 915 12.06 -6.08 -61.61
C GLU A 915 12.28 -7.17 -62.67
N ASP A 916 13.03 -6.88 -63.74
CA ASP A 916 13.24 -7.80 -64.88
C ASP A 916 13.87 -9.14 -64.48
N ASP A 917 14.67 -9.14 -63.42
CA ASP A 917 15.36 -10.32 -62.89
C ASP A 917 14.56 -11.04 -61.78
N THR A 918 13.34 -10.58 -61.48
CA THR A 918 12.45 -11.26 -60.53
C THR A 918 11.95 -12.59 -61.12
N VAL A 919 12.01 -13.67 -60.35
CA VAL A 919 11.54 -15.00 -60.77
C VAL A 919 10.36 -15.45 -59.91
N VAL A 920 9.24 -15.78 -60.55
CA VAL A 920 8.05 -16.37 -59.92
C VAL A 920 7.87 -17.77 -60.49
N SER A 921 8.03 -18.82 -59.68
CA SER A 921 7.97 -20.20 -60.17
C SER A 921 7.21 -21.16 -59.25
N GLY A 922 6.45 -22.09 -59.84
CA GLY A 922 5.75 -23.15 -59.08
C GLY A 922 4.69 -22.62 -58.11
N CYS A 923 4.26 -21.37 -58.27
CA CYS A 923 3.33 -20.70 -57.35
C CYS A 923 1.87 -20.96 -57.74
N LYS A 924 0.99 -20.74 -56.77
CA LYS A 924 -0.46 -20.89 -56.95
C LYS A 924 -1.21 -19.62 -56.57
N ALA A 925 -2.28 -19.30 -57.28
CA ALA A 925 -3.15 -18.19 -56.91
C ALA A 925 -4.62 -18.49 -57.20
N GLY A 926 -5.50 -17.86 -56.43
CA GLY A 926 -6.94 -17.90 -56.60
C GLY A 926 -7.64 -16.71 -55.94
N GLY A 927 -8.96 -16.75 -55.86
CA GLY A 927 -9.76 -15.64 -55.31
C GLY A 927 -10.11 -14.59 -56.36
N THR A 928 -10.19 -13.32 -55.95
CA THR A 928 -10.74 -12.23 -56.77
C THR A 928 -9.85 -11.00 -56.76
N ILE A 929 -9.59 -10.41 -57.92
CA ILE A 929 -8.85 -9.14 -58.07
C ILE A 929 -9.75 -8.12 -58.78
N ASN A 930 -10.11 -7.03 -58.11
CA ASN A 930 -11.01 -5.97 -58.61
C ASN A 930 -12.30 -6.52 -59.24
N GLY A 931 -12.92 -7.50 -58.60
CA GLY A 931 -14.14 -8.17 -59.10
C GLY A 931 -13.89 -9.25 -60.16
N VAL A 932 -12.67 -9.41 -60.68
CA VAL A 932 -12.31 -10.50 -61.58
C VAL A 932 -11.95 -11.75 -60.78
N VAL A 933 -12.71 -12.82 -60.98
CA VAL A 933 -12.43 -14.13 -60.38
C VAL A 933 -11.26 -14.79 -61.12
N LEU A 934 -10.24 -15.22 -60.38
CA LEU A 934 -9.11 -15.96 -60.92
C LEU A 934 -9.51 -17.40 -61.24
N SER A 935 -8.96 -17.92 -62.33
CA SER A 935 -9.19 -19.27 -62.85
C SER A 935 -7.93 -19.75 -63.57
N GLU A 936 -7.88 -21.03 -63.94
CA GLU A 936 -6.79 -21.60 -64.76
C GLU A 936 -6.55 -20.82 -66.06
N ASN A 937 -7.60 -20.22 -66.63
CA ASN A 937 -7.54 -19.54 -67.93
C ASN A 937 -6.98 -18.12 -67.88
N ASN A 938 -7.00 -17.46 -66.71
CA ASN A 938 -6.62 -16.04 -66.61
C ASN A 938 -5.53 -15.77 -65.57
N ILE A 939 -5.15 -16.73 -64.73
CA ILE A 939 -4.16 -16.54 -63.65
C ILE A 939 -2.83 -15.95 -64.15
N SER A 940 -2.35 -16.34 -65.32
CA SER A 940 -1.11 -15.84 -65.91
C SER A 940 -1.15 -14.33 -66.19
N ASN A 941 -2.33 -13.78 -66.50
CA ASN A 941 -2.51 -12.34 -66.76
C ASN A 941 -2.45 -11.49 -65.49
N TYR A 942 -2.65 -12.13 -64.32
CA TYR A 942 -2.74 -11.46 -63.02
C TYR A 942 -1.63 -11.87 -62.05
N ALA A 943 -0.74 -12.79 -62.42
CA ALA A 943 0.31 -13.26 -61.52
C ALA A 943 1.28 -12.15 -61.12
N VAL A 944 1.70 -11.34 -62.10
CA VAL A 944 2.57 -10.17 -61.91
C VAL A 944 1.92 -8.92 -62.48
N GLY A 945 1.68 -7.90 -61.65
CA GLY A 945 0.87 -6.73 -62.03
C GLY A 945 1.49 -5.89 -63.16
N ASN A 946 2.78 -5.56 -63.06
CA ASN A 946 3.50 -4.81 -64.10
C ASN A 946 4.03 -5.68 -65.26
N LYS A 947 3.77 -6.98 -65.24
CA LYS A 947 4.19 -7.97 -66.27
C LYS A 947 5.69 -8.04 -66.53
N LEU A 948 6.52 -7.61 -65.57
CA LEU A 948 7.97 -7.80 -65.61
C LEU A 948 8.38 -9.09 -64.91
N GLY A 949 9.64 -9.49 -65.09
CA GLY A 949 10.20 -10.70 -64.51
C GLY A 949 9.79 -11.98 -65.24
N LYS A 950 10.32 -13.11 -64.75
CA LYS A 950 10.10 -14.44 -65.30
C LYS A 950 9.02 -15.18 -64.50
N VAL A 951 7.98 -15.65 -65.18
CA VAL A 951 6.85 -16.36 -64.56
C VAL A 951 6.72 -17.76 -65.16
N GLU A 952 6.82 -18.81 -64.32
CA GLU A 952 6.84 -20.20 -64.76
C GLU A 952 6.01 -21.12 -63.83
N ASN A 953 5.44 -22.20 -64.39
CA ASN A 953 4.78 -23.26 -63.62
C ASN A 953 3.69 -22.76 -62.64
N LEU A 954 2.86 -21.82 -63.09
CA LEU A 954 1.72 -21.33 -62.31
C LEU A 954 0.56 -22.33 -62.32
N SER A 955 -0.17 -22.41 -61.21
CA SER A 955 -1.41 -23.20 -61.13
C SER A 955 -2.50 -22.46 -60.34
N TYR A 956 -3.75 -22.76 -60.66
CA TYR A 956 -4.88 -22.26 -59.88
C TYR A 956 -4.92 -22.90 -58.49
N TRP A 957 -5.38 -22.16 -57.48
CA TRP A 957 -5.65 -22.69 -56.15
C TRP A 957 -7.02 -22.26 -55.65
N GLY A 958 -7.86 -23.23 -55.27
CA GLY A 958 -9.20 -22.99 -54.75
C GLY A 958 -9.27 -22.58 -53.28
N GLY A 959 -8.12 -22.37 -52.62
CA GLY A 959 -8.05 -21.91 -51.23
C GLY A 959 -8.17 -23.00 -50.17
N ASN A 960 -8.30 -24.28 -50.56
CA ASN A 960 -8.29 -25.43 -49.64
C ASN A 960 -6.88 -26.01 -49.49
#